data_AF-A0A926N309-F1
#
_entry.id   AF-A0A926N309-F1
#
_cell.length_a   1.000
_cell.length_b   1.000
_cell.length_c   1.000
_cell.angle_alpha   90.00
_cell.angle_beta   90.00
_cell.angle_gamma   90.00
#
_symmetry.space_group_name_H-M   'P 1'
#
loop_
_entity.id
_entity.type
_entity.pdbx_description
1 polymer ?
#
loop_
_entity_poly.entity_id
_entity_poly.type
_entity_poly.pdbx_seq_one_letter_code
_entity_poly.pdbx_strand_id
1 'polypeptide(L)'
;MKTIKWTVFFYIFLNFVLVTNNFAFSKNLNIPSKIEFKLNNSDYNTYIRRVMRAHSDGELIDGGVWKYGKSNIKKKYKKWVKAKIILKNKTINSEIRIMGDVKDHLRFPHSSLKVKIINDSFYGVTRFNLFLPETRKGENEVYWTLMLKKINFPSLYTRMVEVNLNGNIYKAILQEDATKEFLERNNLTETVILKENDFEFYLNKEETEIYEKFLTRSFVIDNNNFLKNDISNFIASEAISLKLNTNFENRVINEDLFKTIHQNHASHSLATINRKYIFLPYKKIFLPLYYDGNIQFSPGKTNCNNQVNEEILANFKKDFKSLSNKKLTKMQECVFRDIYNLGKNNMKKVEDFFLSPNFKKQESVEYLNIKNKIIHYLDNNEIKKIKSKKKYLEKMIIYNFIYNDKYFNCNLNIIDKNIKSCNEIDQLTYSKFISESGRFVKIKEFKSFPINLGTFNNEIPTIKLDTNSNKYFLDQRATYFFVADNYSNKDLEFIFKNSQSKLFIKGNFINVNFDFKKKFDSEKTFLDVSRYDKNLLTGCANFFDSSFEKTSIRSEGMICEDSVNIKNSKGHIENVVINNSLYDALDLDFSKLDIKSININNAKNDCLDFSFGNYKIQNANLANCGDKGFSVGEQSKLNLKNGFVTLSKVGVASKDESITNIEQIKMNEIDLCLSAYKKKNEFQGSKIIVNKFNCNNYKIKKKSDNLSEISILTEY
;
A
#
# COMPACT_ATOMS: atom_id res chain seq x y z
N MET A 1 53.99 -23.48 -42.35
CA MET A 1 52.52 -23.34 -42.40
C MET A 1 51.92 -24.33 -41.40
N LYS A 2 51.60 -23.91 -40.16
CA LYS A 2 50.23 -23.74 -39.60
C LYS A 2 49.36 -24.99 -39.81
N THR A 3 48.89 -25.76 -38.81
CA THR A 3 48.18 -25.42 -37.55
C THR A 3 48.14 -26.64 -36.61
N ILE A 4 48.59 -26.53 -35.35
CA ILE A 4 47.82 -26.44 -34.07
C ILE A 4 46.76 -27.55 -33.84
N LYS A 5 47.06 -28.46 -32.89
CA LYS A 5 46.09 -29.30 -32.14
C LYS A 5 46.57 -29.47 -30.69
N TRP A 6 46.02 -28.67 -29.78
CA TRP A 6 45.92 -28.81 -28.32
C TRP A 6 44.61 -28.04 -28.01
N THR A 7 43.65 -28.42 -27.17
CA THR A 7 43.54 -29.39 -26.09
C THR A 7 42.04 -29.48 -25.76
N VAL A 8 41.55 -30.66 -25.37
CA VAL A 8 40.26 -30.81 -24.69
C VAL A 8 40.61 -31.25 -23.28
N PHE A 9 40.29 -30.44 -22.26
CA PHE A 9 39.78 -30.92 -20.98
C PHE A 9 39.35 -29.72 -20.09
N PHE A 10 38.12 -29.82 -19.59
CA PHE A 10 37.58 -29.17 -18.39
C PHE A 10 37.47 -27.63 -18.33
N TYR A 11 36.25 -27.12 -18.55
CA TYR A 11 35.57 -26.11 -17.70
C TYR A 11 34.13 -25.91 -18.23
N ILE A 12 33.17 -26.67 -17.70
CA ILE A 12 31.74 -26.28 -17.76
C ILE A 12 31.37 -25.92 -16.33
N PHE A 13 31.66 -24.67 -15.96
CA PHE A 13 31.09 -24.07 -14.76
C PHE A 13 29.72 -23.51 -15.12
N LEU A 14 28.71 -23.99 -14.40
CA LEU A 14 27.38 -23.44 -14.27
C LEU A 14 27.40 -21.90 -14.31
N ASN A 15 26.74 -21.31 -15.29
CA ASN A 15 26.03 -20.06 -15.12
C ASN A 15 24.64 -20.20 -15.76
N PHE A 16 23.80 -20.95 -15.06
CA PHE A 16 22.35 -20.75 -15.13
C PHE A 16 22.08 -19.33 -14.62
N VAL A 17 22.11 -18.34 -15.52
CA VAL A 17 21.43 -17.08 -15.28
C VAL A 17 19.95 -17.39 -15.42
N LEU A 18 19.35 -17.86 -14.32
CA LEU A 18 17.92 -17.78 -14.10
C LEU A 18 17.55 -16.29 -14.16
N VAL A 19 17.19 -15.81 -15.36
CA VAL A 19 16.38 -14.61 -15.49
C VAL A 19 14.97 -14.95 -15.00
N THR A 20 14.82 -15.14 -13.70
CA THR A 20 13.53 -15.01 -13.04
C THR A 20 13.39 -13.56 -12.58
N ASN A 21 13.20 -12.65 -13.54
CA ASN A 21 12.57 -11.37 -13.22
C ASN A 21 11.05 -11.60 -13.10
N ASN A 22 10.65 -12.36 -12.07
CA ASN A 22 9.25 -12.45 -11.66
C ASN A 22 9.06 -11.51 -10.48
N PHE A 23 9.04 -10.21 -10.74
CA PHE A 23 8.38 -9.29 -9.81
C PHE A 23 6.89 -9.30 -10.13
N ALA A 24 6.21 -10.39 -9.73
CA ALA A 24 4.77 -10.32 -9.61
C ALA A 24 4.47 -9.35 -8.47
N PHE A 25 3.67 -8.32 -8.73
CA PHE A 25 3.10 -7.42 -7.72
C PHE A 25 2.23 -8.16 -6.69
N SER A 26 2.31 -9.47 -6.47
CA SER A 26 1.46 -10.12 -5.45
C SER A 26 1.97 -11.52 -5.13
N LYS A 27 2.29 -11.77 -3.85
CA LYS A 27 2.38 -13.14 -3.32
C LYS A 27 1.02 -13.84 -3.49
N ASN A 28 1.00 -15.08 -3.99
CA ASN A 28 -0.23 -15.81 -4.26
C ASN A 28 -0.95 -16.20 -2.95
N LEU A 29 -2.27 -15.98 -2.92
CA LEU A 29 -3.13 -16.42 -1.82
C LEU A 29 -3.73 -17.80 -2.10
N ASN A 30 -3.76 -18.65 -1.07
CA ASN A 30 -4.30 -20.00 -1.12
C ASN A 30 -5.74 -20.07 -0.59
N ILE A 31 -6.60 -19.16 -1.06
CA ILE A 31 -8.01 -19.11 -0.65
C ILE A 31 -8.76 -20.30 -1.27
N PRO A 32 -9.59 -21.05 -0.52
CA PRO A 32 -10.37 -22.18 -1.04
C PRO A 32 -11.45 -21.75 -2.05
N SER A 33 -11.87 -22.67 -2.91
CA SER A 33 -12.96 -22.44 -3.88
C SER A 33 -14.36 -22.49 -3.27
N LYS A 34 -14.47 -22.81 -1.97
CA LYS A 34 -15.72 -22.83 -1.22
C LYS A 34 -15.57 -22.01 0.06
N ILE A 35 -16.60 -21.26 0.40
CA ILE A 35 -16.68 -20.50 1.65
C ILE A 35 -18.04 -20.73 2.30
N GLU A 36 -18.02 -21.06 3.59
CA GLU A 36 -19.23 -21.30 4.37
C GLU A 36 -19.40 -20.23 5.43
N PHE A 37 -20.58 -19.63 5.47
CA PHE A 37 -21.00 -18.64 6.46
C PHE A 37 -22.13 -19.20 7.31
N LYS A 38 -22.00 -19.00 8.63
CA LYS A 38 -23.03 -19.29 9.61
C LYS A 38 -23.39 -18.03 10.40
N LEU A 39 -24.64 -17.61 10.28
CA LEU A 39 -25.28 -16.54 11.04
C LEU A 39 -26.23 -17.17 12.06
N ASN A 40 -26.44 -16.53 13.21
CA ASN A 40 -27.53 -16.92 14.11
C ASN A 40 -28.89 -16.55 13.48
N ASN A 41 -29.98 -17.10 14.02
CA ASN A 41 -31.33 -16.89 13.47
C ASN A 41 -31.73 -15.40 13.40
N SER A 42 -31.38 -14.60 14.40
CA SER A 42 -31.74 -13.18 14.45
C SER A 42 -31.01 -12.36 13.37
N ASP A 43 -29.69 -12.54 13.25
CA ASP A 43 -28.84 -11.90 12.25
C ASP A 43 -29.24 -12.34 10.84
N TYR A 44 -29.49 -13.63 10.63
CA TYR A 44 -29.91 -14.18 9.35
C TYR A 44 -31.28 -13.63 8.91
N ASN A 45 -32.29 -13.67 9.80
CA ASN A 45 -33.61 -13.09 9.53
C ASN A 45 -33.53 -11.59 9.26
N THR A 46 -32.64 -10.87 9.95
CA THR A 46 -32.42 -9.45 9.73
C THR A 46 -31.78 -9.19 8.36
N TYR A 47 -30.79 -9.98 7.98
CA TYR A 47 -30.15 -9.92 6.67
C TYR A 47 -31.15 -10.20 5.54
N ILE A 48 -31.87 -11.32 5.60
CA ILE A 48 -32.85 -11.72 4.59
C ILE A 48 -33.96 -10.68 4.43
N ARG A 49 -34.50 -10.15 5.54
CA ARG A 49 -35.50 -9.06 5.48
C ARG A 49 -34.93 -7.81 4.80
N ARG A 50 -33.65 -7.48 5.01
CA ARG A 50 -33.01 -6.34 4.33
C ARG A 50 -32.81 -6.60 2.85
N VAL A 51 -32.42 -7.81 2.44
CA VAL A 51 -32.29 -8.20 1.02
C VAL A 51 -33.66 -8.12 0.33
N MET A 52 -34.70 -8.71 0.93
CA MET A 52 -36.07 -8.65 0.43
C MET A 52 -36.54 -7.20 0.26
N ARG A 53 -36.44 -6.40 1.32
CA ARG A 53 -36.85 -4.99 1.26
C ARG A 53 -36.03 -4.21 0.25
N ALA A 54 -34.71 -4.43 0.15
CA ALA A 54 -33.90 -3.75 -0.85
C ALA A 54 -34.31 -4.11 -2.29
N HIS A 55 -34.70 -5.37 -2.52
CA HIS A 55 -35.18 -5.84 -3.81
C HIS A 55 -36.55 -5.21 -4.13
N SER A 56 -37.49 -5.26 -3.19
CA SER A 56 -38.88 -4.85 -3.35
C SER A 56 -39.15 -3.35 -3.16
N ASP A 57 -38.24 -2.58 -2.57
CA ASP A 57 -38.38 -1.12 -2.38
C ASP A 57 -38.39 -0.46 -3.77
N GLY A 58 -39.59 -0.25 -4.32
CA GLY A 58 -39.85 0.44 -5.57
C GLY A 58 -40.30 1.89 -5.32
N GLU A 59 -40.15 2.74 -6.33
CA GLU A 59 -40.79 4.06 -6.40
C GLU A 59 -41.41 4.24 -7.79
N LEU A 60 -42.63 4.82 -7.83
CA LEU A 60 -43.52 4.93 -9.00
C LEU A 60 -42.82 5.55 -10.22
N ILE A 61 -43.10 4.96 -11.39
CA ILE A 61 -42.63 5.45 -12.69
C ILE A 61 -43.53 6.60 -13.11
N ASP A 62 -42.98 7.81 -13.19
CA ASP A 62 -43.58 8.89 -13.96
C ASP A 62 -42.94 8.92 -15.37
N GLY A 63 -43.77 8.67 -16.39
CA GLY A 63 -43.48 9.01 -17.80
C GLY A 63 -42.46 8.19 -18.59
N GLY A 64 -42.16 6.93 -18.25
CA GLY A 64 -41.44 6.02 -19.19
C GLY A 64 -39.95 6.30 -19.46
N VAL A 65 -39.31 7.25 -18.77
CA VAL A 65 -37.87 7.57 -18.95
C VAL A 65 -37.02 7.06 -17.77
N TRP A 66 -35.86 6.46 -18.08
CA TRP A 66 -34.83 6.07 -17.09
C TRP A 66 -34.33 7.31 -16.33
N LYS A 67 -34.49 7.35 -15.00
CA LYS A 67 -33.96 8.43 -14.11
C LYS A 67 -33.11 7.81 -13.01
N TYR A 68 -32.05 8.50 -12.60
CA TYR A 68 -31.16 8.13 -11.48
C TYR A 68 -31.92 8.01 -10.15
N GLY A 69 -31.60 6.98 -9.34
CA GLY A 69 -32.28 6.63 -8.08
C GLY A 69 -33.27 5.45 -8.19
N LYS A 70 -33.80 5.16 -9.39
CA LYS A 70 -34.84 4.14 -9.63
C LYS A 70 -34.37 2.69 -9.47
N SER A 71 -33.07 2.42 -9.58
CA SER A 71 -32.45 1.09 -9.48
C SER A 71 -31.45 0.97 -8.33
N ASN A 72 -31.37 1.93 -7.40
CA ASN A 72 -30.33 1.97 -6.37
C ASN A 72 -30.70 1.24 -5.07
N ILE A 73 -29.70 0.62 -4.44
CA ILE A 73 -29.80 0.04 -3.10
C ILE A 73 -29.63 1.16 -2.06
N LYS A 74 -30.71 1.53 -1.37
CA LYS A 74 -30.68 2.58 -0.34
C LYS A 74 -29.74 2.22 0.82
N LYS A 75 -28.96 3.19 1.32
CA LYS A 75 -27.96 3.03 2.42
C LYS A 75 -28.55 2.40 3.69
N LYS A 76 -29.83 2.62 3.99
CA LYS A 76 -30.55 2.00 5.12
C LYS A 76 -30.49 0.46 5.14
N TYR A 77 -30.32 -0.18 3.98
CA TYR A 77 -30.25 -1.64 3.85
C TYR A 77 -28.82 -2.19 3.95
N LYS A 78 -27.79 -1.38 3.67
CA LYS A 78 -26.37 -1.75 3.67
C LYS A 78 -25.76 -1.77 5.08
N LYS A 79 -26.44 -2.40 6.04
CA LYS A 79 -26.02 -2.49 7.45
C LYS A 79 -25.39 -3.84 7.75
N TRP A 80 -24.31 -3.83 8.53
CA TRP A 80 -23.62 -5.04 8.99
C TRP A 80 -24.51 -5.93 9.86
N VAL A 81 -24.29 -7.25 9.75
CA VAL A 81 -24.79 -8.30 10.64
C VAL A 81 -23.63 -9.23 10.98
N LYS A 82 -23.68 -9.87 12.15
CA LYS A 82 -22.61 -10.79 12.57
C LYS A 82 -22.73 -12.11 11.82
N ALA A 83 -21.59 -12.68 11.46
CA ALA A 83 -21.47 -13.99 10.82
C ALA A 83 -20.22 -14.71 11.34
N LYS A 84 -20.10 -15.99 11.01
CA LYS A 84 -18.89 -16.78 11.20
C LYS A 84 -18.53 -17.47 9.90
N ILE A 85 -17.26 -17.44 9.51
CA ILE A 85 -16.74 -18.27 8.43
C ILE A 85 -16.32 -19.62 9.03
N ILE A 86 -16.81 -20.72 8.47
CA ILE A 86 -16.52 -22.07 8.93
C ILE A 86 -15.38 -22.65 8.08
N LEU A 87 -14.29 -23.04 8.75
CA LEU A 87 -13.17 -23.77 8.17
C LEU A 87 -13.07 -25.14 8.86
N LYS A 88 -12.40 -26.10 8.21
CA LYS A 88 -12.27 -27.48 8.72
C LYS A 88 -11.81 -27.56 10.18
N ASN A 89 -10.86 -26.70 10.58
CA ASN A 89 -10.20 -26.76 11.89
C ASN A 89 -10.41 -25.50 12.74
N LYS A 90 -11.14 -24.48 12.24
CA LYS A 90 -11.38 -23.24 13.00
C LYS A 90 -12.62 -22.49 12.52
N THR A 91 -13.18 -21.65 13.37
CA THR A 91 -14.21 -20.69 13.00
C THR A 91 -13.67 -19.27 13.11
N ILE A 92 -13.90 -18.46 12.08
CA ILE A 92 -13.47 -17.05 12.04
C ILE A 92 -14.69 -16.16 12.25
N ASN A 93 -14.62 -15.23 13.22
CA ASN A 93 -15.68 -14.24 13.40
C ASN A 93 -15.64 -13.20 12.27
N SER A 94 -16.80 -12.84 11.74
CA SER A 94 -16.93 -11.87 10.65
C SER A 94 -18.21 -11.05 10.75
N GLU A 95 -18.28 -9.99 9.95
CA GLU A 95 -19.50 -9.24 9.67
C GLU A 95 -19.74 -9.24 8.17
N ILE A 96 -21.02 -9.34 7.78
CA ILE A 96 -21.44 -9.24 6.38
C ILE A 96 -22.48 -8.14 6.19
N ARG A 97 -22.52 -7.54 5.00
CA ARG A 97 -23.60 -6.63 4.59
C ARG A 97 -23.83 -6.68 3.09
N ILE A 98 -25.02 -6.24 2.66
CA ILE A 98 -25.31 -5.95 1.26
C ILE A 98 -24.32 -4.91 0.74
N MET A 99 -23.81 -5.12 -0.47
CA MET A 99 -22.94 -4.19 -1.18
C MET A 99 -23.50 -3.84 -2.58
N GLY A 100 -22.78 -2.97 -3.28
CA GLY A 100 -23.18 -2.47 -4.59
C GLY A 100 -24.13 -1.28 -4.48
N ASP A 101 -24.18 -0.47 -5.54
CA ASP A 101 -25.02 0.73 -5.58
C ASP A 101 -26.34 0.51 -6.30
N VAL A 102 -26.35 -0.33 -7.33
CA VAL A 102 -27.52 -0.71 -8.12
C VAL A 102 -28.07 -2.09 -7.74
N LYS A 103 -29.33 -2.36 -8.09
CA LYS A 103 -30.11 -3.56 -7.70
C LYS A 103 -29.68 -4.84 -8.43
N ASP A 104 -28.83 -4.77 -9.45
CA ASP A 104 -28.18 -5.95 -10.07
C ASP A 104 -27.31 -6.74 -9.08
N HIS A 105 -26.90 -6.11 -7.99
CA HIS A 105 -26.28 -6.78 -6.85
C HIS A 105 -27.25 -7.58 -5.96
N LEU A 106 -28.55 -7.61 -6.28
CA LEU A 106 -29.58 -8.35 -5.54
C LEU A 106 -30.19 -9.46 -6.40
N ARG A 107 -30.15 -10.70 -5.89
CA ARG A 107 -30.80 -11.86 -6.50
C ARG A 107 -31.40 -12.72 -5.39
N PHE A 108 -32.57 -12.32 -4.87
CA PHE A 108 -33.20 -12.96 -3.72
C PHE A 108 -33.21 -14.50 -3.83
N PRO A 109 -32.80 -15.25 -2.78
CA PRO A 109 -32.40 -14.82 -1.43
C PRO A 109 -30.96 -14.30 -1.30
N HIS A 110 -30.21 -14.23 -2.39
CA HIS A 110 -28.81 -13.83 -2.43
C HIS A 110 -28.61 -12.34 -2.69
N SER A 111 -27.42 -11.84 -2.34
CA SER A 111 -26.93 -10.55 -2.79
C SER A 111 -25.41 -10.61 -2.94
N SER A 112 -24.85 -9.59 -3.59
CA SER A 112 -23.43 -9.31 -3.42
C SER A 112 -23.19 -8.92 -1.96
N LEU A 113 -22.10 -9.41 -1.37
CA LEU A 113 -21.77 -9.20 0.04
C LEU A 113 -20.44 -8.48 0.19
N LYS A 114 -20.39 -7.52 1.10
CA LYS A 114 -19.13 -7.08 1.69
C LYS A 114 -18.89 -7.87 2.97
N VAL A 115 -17.69 -8.39 3.13
CA VAL A 115 -17.27 -9.20 4.27
C VAL A 115 -16.11 -8.52 4.99
N LYS A 116 -16.21 -8.43 6.31
CA LYS A 116 -15.17 -7.91 7.21
C LYS A 116 -14.86 -8.97 8.25
N ILE A 117 -13.59 -9.31 8.43
CA ILE A 117 -13.16 -10.27 9.44
C ILE A 117 -12.87 -9.56 10.76
N ILE A 118 -13.17 -10.23 11.87
CA ILE A 118 -12.95 -9.73 13.22
C ILE A 118 -11.80 -10.52 13.86
N ASN A 119 -10.71 -9.82 14.20
CA ASN A 119 -9.57 -10.32 14.98
C ASN A 119 -8.89 -11.60 14.43
N ASP A 120 -8.94 -11.82 13.12
CA ASP A 120 -8.23 -12.89 12.41
C ASP A 120 -8.12 -12.49 10.92
N SER A 121 -7.73 -13.42 10.05
CA SER A 121 -7.82 -13.29 8.60
C SER A 121 -8.30 -14.58 7.92
N PHE A 122 -8.84 -14.43 6.71
CA PHE A 122 -9.20 -15.52 5.82
C PHE A 122 -8.08 -15.66 4.79
N TYR A 123 -7.09 -16.51 5.11
CA TYR A 123 -5.90 -16.75 4.29
C TYR A 123 -5.16 -15.44 3.93
N GLY A 124 -4.89 -14.59 4.93
CA GLY A 124 -4.17 -13.33 4.74
C GLY A 124 -5.01 -12.15 4.25
N VAL A 125 -6.33 -12.34 4.09
CA VAL A 125 -7.27 -11.27 3.73
C VAL A 125 -8.16 -10.95 4.92
N THR A 126 -8.25 -9.67 5.30
CA THR A 126 -9.09 -9.21 6.43
C THR A 126 -10.43 -8.62 5.97
N ARG A 127 -10.52 -8.21 4.69
CA ARG A 127 -11.74 -7.67 4.07
C ARG A 127 -11.83 -8.06 2.60
N PHE A 128 -13.00 -8.48 2.17
CA PHE A 128 -13.26 -8.86 0.78
C PHE A 128 -14.73 -8.70 0.41
N ASN A 129 -14.99 -8.78 -0.89
CA ASN A 129 -16.30 -8.70 -1.49
C ASN A 129 -16.63 -10.05 -2.13
N LEU A 130 -17.90 -10.43 -2.10
CA LEU A 130 -18.47 -11.58 -2.81
C LEU A 130 -19.49 -11.03 -3.79
N PHE A 131 -19.08 -10.80 -5.04
CA PHE A 131 -19.95 -10.27 -6.07
C PHE A 131 -20.80 -11.38 -6.70
N LEU A 132 -22.06 -11.08 -7.01
CA LEU A 132 -22.84 -11.94 -7.89
C LEU A 132 -22.16 -11.96 -9.28
N PRO A 133 -21.97 -13.13 -9.92
CA PRO A 133 -21.21 -13.23 -11.17
C PRO A 133 -21.67 -12.26 -12.27
N GLU A 134 -22.98 -12.05 -12.39
CA GLU A 134 -23.61 -11.15 -13.36
C GLU A 134 -23.18 -9.68 -13.21
N THR A 135 -22.80 -9.23 -12.00
CA THR A 135 -22.39 -7.83 -11.74
C THR A 135 -21.01 -7.49 -12.28
N ARG A 136 -20.15 -8.51 -12.52
CA ARG A 136 -18.76 -8.32 -12.98
C ARG A 136 -18.36 -9.30 -14.09
N LYS A 137 -19.33 -9.83 -14.86
CA LYS A 137 -19.06 -10.76 -15.97
C LYS A 137 -18.29 -12.03 -15.57
N GLY A 138 -18.54 -12.52 -14.35
CA GLY A 138 -18.08 -13.84 -13.90
C GLY A 138 -16.58 -14.05 -14.01
N GLU A 139 -16.18 -15.11 -14.69
CA GLU A 139 -14.78 -15.52 -14.86
C GLU A 139 -13.96 -14.51 -15.68
N ASN A 140 -14.59 -13.59 -16.43
CA ASN A 140 -13.86 -12.55 -17.15
C ASN A 140 -13.20 -11.54 -16.20
N GLU A 141 -13.80 -11.24 -15.05
CA GLU A 141 -13.16 -10.42 -14.00
C GLU A 141 -11.91 -11.12 -13.44
N VAL A 142 -12.02 -12.43 -13.21
CA VAL A 142 -10.90 -13.26 -12.73
C VAL A 142 -9.77 -13.27 -13.75
N TYR A 143 -10.11 -13.41 -15.04
CA TYR A 143 -9.15 -13.32 -16.13
C TYR A 143 -8.43 -11.96 -16.11
N TRP A 144 -9.19 -10.87 -16.02
CA TRP A 144 -8.64 -9.53 -16.18
C TRP A 144 -7.72 -9.13 -15.03
N THR A 145 -8.12 -9.42 -13.79
CA THR A 145 -7.28 -9.17 -12.61
C THR A 145 -6.01 -10.03 -12.63
N LEU A 146 -6.10 -11.30 -13.09
CA LEU A 146 -4.92 -12.14 -13.30
C LEU A 146 -4.02 -11.59 -14.43
N MET A 147 -4.61 -11.07 -15.51
CA MET A 147 -3.87 -10.47 -16.62
C MET A 147 -3.09 -9.25 -16.16
N LEU A 148 -3.74 -8.32 -15.45
CA LEU A 148 -3.09 -7.13 -14.88
C LEU A 148 -1.95 -7.48 -13.94
N LYS A 149 -2.13 -8.50 -13.08
CA LYS A 149 -1.05 -9.03 -12.24
C LYS A 149 0.12 -9.57 -13.09
N LYS A 150 -0.16 -10.24 -14.21
CA LYS A 150 0.87 -10.83 -15.08
C LYS A 150 1.69 -9.78 -15.83
N ILE A 151 1.10 -8.64 -16.14
CA ILE A 151 1.78 -7.45 -16.65
C ILE A 151 1.99 -6.43 -15.53
N ASN A 152 2.34 -6.88 -14.32
CA ASN A 152 2.87 -6.09 -13.21
C ASN A 152 2.08 -4.81 -12.84
N PHE A 153 0.77 -4.78 -12.99
CA PHE A 153 -0.06 -3.77 -12.33
C PHE A 153 -0.46 -4.27 -10.93
N PRO A 154 -0.58 -3.37 -9.93
CA PRO A 154 -1.21 -3.72 -8.67
C PRO A 154 -2.63 -4.24 -8.94
N SER A 155 -2.93 -5.45 -8.46
CA SER A 155 -4.17 -6.13 -8.81
C SER A 155 -4.76 -6.87 -7.62
N LEU A 156 -6.06 -6.66 -7.39
CA LEU A 156 -6.80 -7.29 -6.32
C LEU A 156 -6.93 -8.79 -6.59
N TYR A 157 -6.55 -9.61 -5.62
CA TYR A 157 -6.80 -11.04 -5.66
C TYR A 157 -8.28 -11.31 -5.89
N THR A 158 -8.57 -12.01 -6.99
CA THR A 158 -9.92 -12.30 -7.44
C THR A 158 -10.03 -13.76 -7.86
N ARG A 159 -11.10 -14.45 -7.45
CA ARG A 159 -11.38 -15.84 -7.84
C ARG A 159 -12.88 -16.15 -7.85
N MET A 160 -13.27 -17.21 -8.53
CA MET A 160 -14.60 -17.79 -8.36
C MET A 160 -14.66 -18.62 -7.08
N VAL A 161 -15.77 -18.50 -6.35
CA VAL A 161 -16.07 -19.28 -5.15
C VAL A 161 -17.54 -19.74 -5.14
N GLU A 162 -17.79 -20.88 -4.51
CA GLU A 162 -19.12 -21.30 -4.06
C GLU A 162 -19.33 -20.82 -2.62
N VAL A 163 -20.35 -20.00 -2.41
CA VAL A 163 -20.73 -19.44 -1.12
C VAL A 163 -21.90 -20.24 -0.58
N ASN A 164 -21.75 -20.80 0.63
CA ASN A 164 -22.84 -21.37 1.41
C ASN A 164 -23.19 -20.37 2.53
N LEU A 165 -24.37 -19.73 2.45
CA LEU A 165 -24.85 -18.80 3.47
C LEU A 165 -26.08 -19.40 4.18
N ASN A 166 -25.87 -19.95 5.38
CA ASN A 166 -26.92 -20.62 6.16
C ASN A 166 -27.72 -21.66 5.34
N GLY A 167 -27.04 -22.44 4.48
CA GLY A 167 -27.64 -23.45 3.61
C GLY A 167 -28.01 -22.96 2.20
N ASN A 168 -27.99 -21.66 1.94
CA ASN A 168 -28.22 -21.12 0.59
C ASN A 168 -26.92 -21.07 -0.18
N ILE A 169 -26.80 -21.94 -1.19
CA ILE A 169 -25.58 -22.12 -1.97
C ILE A 169 -25.67 -21.35 -3.29
N TYR A 170 -24.68 -20.51 -3.58
CA TYR A 170 -24.58 -19.77 -4.83
C TYR A 170 -23.13 -19.52 -5.25
N LYS A 171 -22.90 -19.30 -6.55
CA LYS A 171 -21.60 -18.87 -7.06
C LYS A 171 -21.41 -17.37 -6.87
N ALA A 172 -20.20 -16.96 -6.50
CA ALA A 172 -19.79 -15.58 -6.40
C ALA A 172 -18.35 -15.38 -6.90
N ILE A 173 -18.01 -14.14 -7.19
CA ILE A 173 -16.62 -13.71 -7.38
C ILE A 173 -16.13 -13.17 -6.05
N LEU A 174 -15.14 -13.83 -5.45
CA LEU A 174 -14.41 -13.28 -4.32
C LEU A 174 -13.37 -12.31 -4.86
N GLN A 175 -13.38 -11.07 -4.37
CA GLN A 175 -12.37 -10.05 -4.66
C GLN A 175 -11.95 -9.37 -3.36
N GLU A 176 -10.66 -9.34 -3.04
CA GLU A 176 -10.17 -8.66 -1.85
C GLU A 176 -10.43 -7.14 -1.87
N ASP A 177 -10.56 -6.51 -0.70
CA ASP A 177 -10.53 -5.05 -0.60
C ASP A 177 -9.08 -4.56 -0.70
N ALA A 178 -8.88 -3.37 -1.30
CA ALA A 178 -7.60 -2.67 -1.36
C ALA A 178 -7.18 -2.14 0.03
N THR A 179 -6.70 -3.05 0.87
CA THR A 179 -6.32 -2.84 2.27
C THR A 179 -4.80 -2.76 2.41
N LYS A 180 -4.30 -2.59 3.65
CA LYS A 180 -2.87 -2.59 3.94
C LYS A 180 -2.21 -3.88 3.43
N GLU A 181 -2.84 -5.00 3.72
CA GLU A 181 -2.38 -6.35 3.39
C GLU A 181 -2.30 -6.55 1.86
N PHE A 182 -3.21 -5.91 1.12
CA PHE A 182 -3.14 -5.86 -0.35
C PHE A 182 -1.88 -5.08 -0.79
N LEU A 183 -1.65 -3.88 -0.25
CA LEU A 183 -0.47 -3.08 -0.60
C LEU A 183 0.83 -3.85 -0.30
N GLU A 184 0.94 -4.45 0.89
CA GLU A 184 2.13 -5.21 1.30
C GLU A 184 2.36 -6.45 0.42
N ARG A 185 1.30 -7.19 0.06
CA ARG A 185 1.42 -8.27 -0.93
C ARG A 185 1.97 -7.77 -2.26
N ASN A 186 1.67 -6.52 -2.60
CA ASN A 186 2.13 -5.82 -3.80
C ASN A 186 3.50 -5.16 -3.65
N ASN A 187 4.26 -5.49 -2.59
CA ASN A 187 5.56 -4.89 -2.25
C ASN A 187 5.47 -3.36 -2.09
N LEU A 188 4.32 -2.87 -1.63
CA LEU A 188 4.07 -1.47 -1.34
C LEU A 188 3.85 -1.29 0.17
N THR A 189 4.45 -0.26 0.75
CA THR A 189 4.10 0.15 2.11
C THR A 189 2.68 0.69 2.13
N GLU A 190 2.01 0.53 3.28
CA GLU A 190 0.70 1.14 3.53
C GLU A 190 0.71 2.63 3.16
N THR A 191 -0.14 3.02 2.21
CA THR A 191 -0.23 4.39 1.69
C THR A 191 -1.65 4.66 1.21
N VAL A 192 -1.92 5.88 0.76
CA VAL A 192 -3.24 6.35 0.33
C VAL A 192 -3.69 5.69 -0.97
N ILE A 193 -4.93 5.21 -0.97
CA ILE A 193 -5.66 4.81 -2.17
C ILE A 193 -6.75 5.85 -2.41
N LEU A 194 -6.56 6.64 -3.46
CA LEU A 194 -7.42 7.73 -3.86
C LEU A 194 -8.48 7.23 -4.85
N LYS A 195 -9.71 7.70 -4.69
CA LYS A 195 -10.77 7.57 -5.70
C LYS A 195 -11.56 8.88 -5.79
N GLU A 196 -12.31 9.03 -6.87
CA GLU A 196 -13.25 10.15 -6.98
C GLU A 196 -14.39 10.02 -5.97
N ASN A 197 -14.86 11.16 -5.48
CA ASN A 197 -16.00 11.24 -4.60
C ASN A 197 -17.28 11.09 -5.42
N ASP A 198 -18.08 10.09 -5.06
CA ASP A 198 -19.33 9.72 -5.70
C ASP A 198 -20.53 10.61 -5.29
N PHE A 199 -20.28 11.79 -4.71
CA PHE A 199 -21.35 12.62 -4.13
C PHE A 199 -22.38 13.11 -5.15
N GLU A 200 -22.01 13.19 -6.43
CA GLU A 200 -22.91 13.56 -7.53
C GLU A 200 -24.14 12.64 -7.60
N PHE A 201 -24.01 11.37 -7.21
CA PHE A 201 -25.14 10.42 -7.13
C PHE A 201 -26.21 10.80 -6.10
N TYR A 202 -25.93 11.76 -5.22
CA TYR A 202 -26.84 12.19 -4.15
C TYR A 202 -27.49 13.56 -4.43
N LEU A 203 -27.11 14.22 -5.53
CA LEU A 203 -27.66 15.52 -5.94
C LEU A 203 -28.98 15.33 -6.71
N ASN A 204 -29.93 16.25 -6.51
CA ASN A 204 -31.06 16.42 -7.41
C ASN A 204 -30.66 17.31 -8.61
N LYS A 205 -31.55 17.46 -9.60
CA LYS A 205 -31.25 18.24 -10.83
C LYS A 205 -30.81 19.69 -10.53
N GLU A 206 -31.50 20.40 -9.65
CA GLU A 206 -31.16 21.78 -9.27
C GLU A 206 -29.80 21.84 -8.57
N GLU A 207 -29.55 20.89 -7.65
CA GLU A 207 -28.27 20.77 -6.95
C GLU A 207 -27.13 20.48 -7.95
N THR A 208 -27.32 19.58 -8.92
CA THR A 208 -26.35 19.28 -9.97
C THR A 208 -25.99 20.54 -10.78
N GLU A 209 -26.99 21.28 -11.26
CA GLU A 209 -26.77 22.52 -12.02
C GLU A 209 -26.03 23.61 -11.21
N ILE A 210 -26.18 23.60 -9.88
CA ILE A 210 -25.39 24.46 -8.99
C ILE A 210 -23.95 23.95 -8.92
N TYR A 211 -23.75 22.67 -8.63
CA TYR A 211 -22.43 22.05 -8.46
C TYR A 211 -21.56 22.12 -9.72
N GLU A 212 -22.14 22.05 -10.91
CA GLU A 212 -21.44 22.20 -12.20
C GLU A 212 -20.82 23.59 -12.41
N LYS A 213 -21.25 24.62 -11.65
CA LYS A 213 -20.75 26.00 -11.75
C LYS A 213 -19.57 26.30 -10.82
N PHE A 214 -19.13 25.33 -10.02
CA PHE A 214 -18.06 25.49 -9.03
C PHE A 214 -17.03 24.36 -9.13
N LEU A 215 -15.87 24.60 -8.53
CA LEU A 215 -14.86 23.56 -8.41
C LEU A 215 -15.37 22.52 -7.43
N THR A 216 -15.82 21.39 -7.97
CA THR A 216 -16.49 20.35 -7.20
C THR A 216 -15.89 18.97 -7.42
N ARG A 217 -14.83 18.88 -8.23
CA ARG A 217 -13.96 17.70 -8.29
C ARG A 217 -13.42 17.42 -6.89
N SER A 218 -13.94 16.36 -6.28
CA SER A 218 -13.63 15.96 -4.91
C SER A 218 -13.15 14.53 -4.94
N PHE A 219 -12.19 14.21 -4.10
CA PHE A 219 -11.61 12.88 -3.99
C PHE A 219 -11.69 12.41 -2.54
N VAL A 220 -11.83 11.09 -2.37
CA VAL A 220 -11.88 10.44 -1.07
C VAL A 220 -10.86 9.32 -0.98
N ILE A 221 -10.46 9.00 0.24
CA ILE A 221 -9.52 7.93 0.56
C ILE A 221 -10.31 6.64 0.74
N ASP A 222 -10.12 5.69 -0.19
CA ASP A 222 -10.84 4.41 -0.21
C ASP A 222 -10.40 3.50 0.95
N ASN A 223 -9.11 3.54 1.30
CA ASN A 223 -8.53 2.82 2.44
C ASN A 223 -8.46 3.70 3.70
N ASN A 224 -9.63 4.17 4.14
CA ASN A 224 -9.78 5.12 5.26
C ASN A 224 -9.02 4.78 6.56
N ASN A 225 -8.74 3.52 6.84
CA ASN A 225 -7.94 3.09 7.99
C ASN A 225 -6.53 3.70 8.00
N PHE A 226 -6.00 4.18 6.86
CA PHE A 226 -4.71 4.86 6.78
C PHE A 226 -4.68 6.21 7.53
N LEU A 227 -5.83 6.88 7.65
CA LEU A 227 -5.96 8.23 8.23
C LEU A 227 -5.93 8.22 9.76
N LYS A 228 -4.77 7.91 10.34
CA LYS A 228 -4.58 7.66 11.78
C LYS A 228 -4.05 8.88 12.55
N ASN A 229 -3.35 9.79 11.87
CA ASN A 229 -2.63 10.93 12.47
C ASN A 229 -2.45 12.08 11.47
N ASP A 230 -1.82 13.17 11.91
CA ASP A 230 -1.62 14.38 11.09
C ASP A 230 -0.78 14.13 9.83
N ILE A 231 0.27 13.31 9.92
CA ILE A 231 1.12 12.98 8.77
C ILE A 231 0.33 12.20 7.71
N SER A 232 -0.45 11.18 8.12
CA SER A 232 -1.29 10.42 7.18
C SER A 232 -2.38 11.29 6.53
N ASN A 233 -2.96 12.24 7.27
CA ASN A 233 -3.90 13.22 6.71
C ASN A 233 -3.22 14.16 5.71
N PHE A 234 -2.00 14.61 6.02
CA PHE A 234 -1.21 15.42 5.09
C PHE A 234 -0.93 14.65 3.80
N ILE A 235 -0.47 13.40 3.87
CA ILE A 235 -0.19 12.57 2.69
C ILE A 235 -1.44 12.41 1.82
N ALA A 236 -2.59 12.15 2.43
CA ALA A 236 -3.87 12.08 1.73
C ALA A 236 -4.25 13.42 1.06
N SER A 237 -4.10 14.51 1.80
CA SER A 237 -4.37 15.87 1.33
C SER A 237 -3.42 16.29 0.20
N GLU A 238 -2.16 15.86 0.24
CA GLU A 238 -1.19 16.06 -0.82
C GLU A 238 -1.56 15.26 -2.08
N ALA A 239 -1.96 14.00 -1.93
CA ALA A 239 -2.45 13.19 -3.05
C ALA A 239 -3.64 13.85 -3.76
N ILE A 240 -4.59 14.41 -2.99
CA ILE A 240 -5.74 15.16 -3.51
C ILE A 240 -5.28 16.41 -4.27
N SER A 241 -4.40 17.22 -3.67
CA SER A 241 -3.85 18.44 -4.29
C SER A 241 -3.12 18.13 -5.60
N LEU A 242 -2.38 17.03 -5.66
CA LEU A 242 -1.70 16.58 -6.87
C LEU A 242 -2.65 16.06 -7.95
N LYS A 243 -3.75 15.40 -7.54
CA LYS A 243 -4.78 14.87 -8.44
C LYS A 243 -5.60 15.96 -9.13
N LEU A 244 -5.75 17.11 -8.49
CA LEU A 244 -6.45 18.29 -9.01
C LEU A 244 -5.69 19.04 -10.12
N ASN A 245 -4.42 18.71 -10.34
CA ASN A 245 -3.62 19.35 -11.40
C ASN A 245 -4.05 18.97 -12.80
N THR A 246 -3.86 19.89 -13.74
CA THR A 246 -4.13 19.65 -15.17
C THR A 246 -3.17 18.64 -15.78
N ASN A 247 -1.91 18.60 -15.30
CA ASN A 247 -0.88 17.69 -15.75
C ASN A 247 -0.75 16.41 -14.88
N PHE A 248 -1.83 16.01 -14.20
CA PHE A 248 -1.84 14.85 -13.30
C PHE A 248 -1.38 13.55 -13.98
N GLU A 249 -1.79 13.32 -15.24
CA GLU A 249 -1.50 12.06 -15.94
C GLU A 249 0.00 11.79 -16.09
N ASN A 250 0.83 12.85 -16.16
CA ASN A 250 2.29 12.74 -16.19
C ASN A 250 2.87 12.14 -14.90
N ARG A 251 2.11 12.10 -13.80
CA ARG A 251 2.49 11.49 -12.52
C ARG A 251 1.99 10.06 -12.37
N VAL A 252 1.17 9.56 -13.29
CA VAL A 252 0.62 8.20 -13.23
C VAL A 252 1.49 7.28 -14.06
N ILE A 253 2.07 6.27 -13.41
CA ILE A 253 2.93 5.32 -14.12
C ILE A 253 2.10 4.43 -15.04
N ASN A 254 2.57 4.24 -16.27
CA ASN A 254 1.95 3.38 -17.27
C ASN A 254 0.47 3.71 -17.58
N GLU A 255 0.08 4.98 -17.45
CA GLU A 255 -1.29 5.41 -17.69
C GLU A 255 -1.76 5.14 -19.12
N ASP A 256 -0.91 5.39 -20.12
CA ASP A 256 -1.25 5.14 -21.53
C ASP A 256 -1.51 3.66 -21.80
N LEU A 257 -0.64 2.79 -21.27
CA LEU A 257 -0.82 1.34 -21.35
C LEU A 257 -2.12 0.93 -20.64
N PHE A 258 -2.36 1.45 -19.43
CA PHE A 258 -3.58 1.17 -18.67
C PHE A 258 -4.83 1.60 -19.46
N LYS A 259 -4.88 2.81 -20.00
CA LYS A 259 -6.00 3.29 -20.83
C LYS A 259 -6.18 2.41 -22.07
N THR A 260 -5.11 2.12 -22.80
CA THR A 260 -5.16 1.36 -24.06
C THR A 260 -5.75 -0.03 -23.86
N ILE A 261 -5.27 -0.80 -22.89
CA ILE A 261 -5.76 -2.17 -22.67
C ILE A 261 -7.21 -2.18 -22.17
N HIS A 262 -7.60 -1.18 -21.35
CA HIS A 262 -8.96 -1.11 -20.81
C HIS A 262 -9.97 -0.57 -21.83
N GLN A 263 -9.60 0.33 -22.74
CA GLN A 263 -10.50 0.78 -23.83
C GLN A 263 -11.02 -0.39 -24.66
N ASN A 264 -10.19 -1.39 -24.91
CA ASN A 264 -10.53 -2.54 -25.74
C ASN A 264 -11.46 -3.52 -25.03
N HIS A 265 -11.19 -3.82 -23.75
CA HIS A 265 -11.80 -4.97 -23.08
C HIS A 265 -12.50 -4.66 -21.75
N ALA A 266 -12.33 -3.46 -21.20
CA ALA A 266 -12.69 -3.13 -19.83
C ALA A 266 -13.08 -1.64 -19.67
N SER A 267 -13.74 -1.05 -20.67
CA SER A 267 -13.88 0.42 -20.79
C SER A 267 -14.61 1.07 -19.62
N HIS A 268 -15.46 0.31 -18.91
CA HIS A 268 -16.18 0.81 -17.74
C HIS A 268 -15.24 1.22 -16.59
N SER A 269 -14.04 0.60 -16.48
CA SER A 269 -13.06 1.00 -15.45
C SER A 269 -12.40 2.35 -15.75
N LEU A 270 -12.58 2.91 -16.94
CA LEU A 270 -12.05 4.22 -17.32
C LEU A 270 -13.01 5.36 -16.97
N ALA A 271 -14.24 5.07 -16.58
CA ALA A 271 -15.15 6.06 -16.02
C ALA A 271 -14.54 6.70 -14.77
N THR A 272 -14.69 8.01 -14.61
CA THR A 272 -13.99 8.80 -13.58
C THR A 272 -14.20 8.25 -12.16
N ILE A 273 -15.45 7.87 -11.84
CA ILE A 273 -15.84 7.23 -10.57
C ILE A 273 -15.19 5.87 -10.29
N ASN A 274 -14.76 5.15 -11.33
CA ASN A 274 -14.12 3.84 -11.25
C ASN A 274 -12.59 3.93 -11.23
N ARG A 275 -12.03 5.12 -11.49
CA ARG A 275 -10.59 5.35 -11.42
C ARG A 275 -10.14 5.38 -9.95
N LYS A 276 -9.24 4.46 -9.62
CA LYS A 276 -8.52 4.44 -8.34
C LYS A 276 -7.03 4.58 -8.57
N TYR A 277 -6.35 5.20 -7.62
CA TYR A 277 -4.91 5.42 -7.67
C TYR A 277 -4.26 5.15 -6.32
N ILE A 278 -3.14 4.42 -6.30
CA ILE A 278 -2.28 4.28 -5.13
C ILE A 278 -1.23 5.38 -5.21
N PHE A 279 -1.13 6.22 -4.18
CA PHE A 279 -0.16 7.31 -4.15
C PHE A 279 1.16 6.86 -3.50
N LEU A 280 2.29 7.14 -4.15
CA LEU A 280 3.64 6.89 -3.61
C LEU A 280 4.28 8.23 -3.22
N PRO A 281 4.27 8.62 -1.93
CA PRO A 281 4.64 9.97 -1.50
C PRO A 281 6.11 10.31 -1.76
N TYR A 282 7.02 9.38 -1.46
CA TYR A 282 8.47 9.56 -1.69
C TYR A 282 8.86 9.79 -3.15
N LYS A 283 8.04 9.38 -4.14
CA LYS A 283 8.29 9.68 -5.57
C LYS A 283 7.33 10.74 -6.13
N LYS A 284 6.26 11.08 -5.41
CA LYS A 284 5.14 11.95 -5.84
C LYS A 284 4.45 11.45 -7.11
N ILE A 285 4.27 10.13 -7.20
CA ILE A 285 3.68 9.43 -8.35
C ILE A 285 2.50 8.57 -7.93
N PHE A 286 1.73 8.12 -8.92
CA PHE A 286 0.52 7.34 -8.72
C PHE A 286 0.60 6.04 -9.53
N LEU A 287 0.13 4.95 -8.92
CA LEU A 287 -0.11 3.68 -9.60
C LEU A 287 -1.60 3.55 -9.90
N PRO A 288 -2.02 3.27 -11.15
CA PRO A 288 -3.42 3.02 -11.44
C PRO A 288 -3.85 1.69 -10.80
N LEU A 289 -5.02 1.67 -10.18
CA LEU A 289 -5.63 0.50 -9.58
C LEU A 289 -6.96 0.20 -10.27
N TYR A 290 -7.05 -1.00 -10.87
CA TYR A 290 -8.23 -1.43 -11.59
C TYR A 290 -9.44 -1.65 -10.66
N TYR A 291 -10.61 -1.22 -11.14
CA TYR A 291 -11.90 -1.47 -10.50
C TYR A 291 -13.03 -1.40 -11.55
N ASP A 292 -13.94 -2.37 -11.51
CA ASP A 292 -15.22 -2.35 -12.25
C ASP A 292 -15.11 -2.17 -13.78
N GLY A 293 -14.43 -3.11 -14.45
CA GLY A 293 -14.18 -3.01 -15.90
C GLY A 293 -15.31 -3.45 -16.82
N ASN A 294 -16.29 -4.22 -16.33
CA ASN A 294 -17.33 -4.85 -17.16
C ASN A 294 -16.74 -5.61 -18.37
N ILE A 295 -15.91 -6.62 -18.07
CA ILE A 295 -14.97 -7.22 -19.03
C ILE A 295 -15.64 -7.95 -20.19
N GLN A 296 -15.24 -7.60 -21.43
CA GLN A 296 -15.72 -8.19 -22.68
C GLN A 296 -14.59 -8.45 -23.69
N PHE A 297 -14.59 -9.66 -24.26
CA PHE A 297 -13.62 -10.07 -25.28
C PHE A 297 -14.28 -10.13 -26.67
N SER A 298 -14.47 -8.98 -27.29
CA SER A 298 -15.07 -8.86 -28.63
C SER A 298 -14.05 -9.12 -29.74
N PRO A 299 -14.43 -9.81 -30.84
CA PRO A 299 -13.58 -9.92 -32.03
C PRO A 299 -13.18 -8.54 -32.59
N GLY A 300 -12.01 -8.46 -33.22
CA GLY A 300 -11.52 -7.24 -33.89
C GLY A 300 -10.87 -6.18 -32.99
N LYS A 301 -10.88 -6.37 -31.67
CA LYS A 301 -10.23 -5.47 -30.70
C LYS A 301 -8.85 -5.93 -30.22
N THR A 302 -8.32 -6.98 -30.83
CA THR A 302 -7.12 -7.69 -30.35
C THR A 302 -6.30 -8.17 -31.54
N ASN A 303 -4.99 -8.02 -31.46
CA ASN A 303 -4.06 -8.56 -32.46
C ASN A 303 -3.68 -10.01 -32.13
N CYS A 304 -4.36 -10.97 -32.75
CA CYS A 304 -4.11 -12.40 -32.53
C CYS A 304 -2.83 -12.94 -33.21
N ASN A 305 -2.10 -12.12 -33.96
CA ASN A 305 -0.83 -12.54 -34.59
C ASN A 305 0.34 -12.52 -33.58
N ASN A 306 0.14 -11.85 -32.44
CA ASN A 306 1.13 -11.78 -31.37
C ASN A 306 1.43 -13.16 -30.79
N GLN A 307 2.72 -13.50 -30.70
CA GLN A 307 3.20 -14.75 -30.11
C GLN A 307 3.80 -14.49 -28.72
N VAL A 308 3.64 -15.46 -27.82
CA VAL A 308 4.24 -15.46 -26.48
C VAL A 308 4.79 -16.86 -26.22
N ASN A 309 5.87 -16.94 -25.45
CA ASN A 309 6.43 -18.23 -25.00
C ASN A 309 5.33 -19.13 -24.40
N GLU A 310 5.25 -20.37 -24.88
CA GLU A 310 4.19 -21.32 -24.51
C GLU A 310 4.21 -21.69 -23.01
N GLU A 311 5.36 -21.66 -22.34
CA GLU A 311 5.43 -21.86 -20.89
C GLU A 311 4.72 -20.73 -20.12
N ILE A 312 4.86 -19.49 -20.60
CA ILE A 312 4.20 -18.32 -19.99
C ILE A 312 2.68 -18.43 -20.13
N LEU A 313 2.20 -18.83 -21.32
CA LEU A 313 0.78 -19.05 -21.57
C LEU A 313 0.26 -20.27 -20.78
N ALA A 314 1.02 -21.36 -20.70
CA ALA A 314 0.65 -22.56 -19.94
C ALA A 314 0.51 -22.26 -18.44
N ASN A 315 1.43 -21.48 -17.87
CA ASN A 315 1.34 -21.00 -16.49
C ASN A 315 0.09 -20.14 -16.27
N PHE A 316 -0.18 -19.19 -17.16
CA PHE A 316 -1.40 -18.37 -17.07
C PHE A 316 -2.68 -19.21 -17.18
N LYS A 317 -2.72 -20.21 -18.09
CA LYS A 317 -3.82 -21.17 -18.21
C LYS A 317 -4.04 -21.96 -16.91
N LYS A 318 -2.97 -22.41 -16.27
CA LYS A 318 -3.00 -23.14 -15.00
C LYS A 318 -3.56 -22.26 -13.87
N ASP A 319 -3.06 -21.04 -13.75
CA ASP A 319 -3.50 -20.09 -12.73
C ASP A 319 -4.96 -19.70 -12.93
N PHE A 320 -5.36 -19.38 -14.17
CA PHE A 320 -6.76 -19.08 -14.48
C PHE A 320 -7.67 -20.26 -14.14
N LYS A 321 -7.31 -21.49 -14.52
CA LYS A 321 -8.09 -22.69 -14.19
C LYS A 321 -8.21 -22.89 -12.68
N SER A 322 -7.15 -22.63 -11.92
CA SER A 322 -7.17 -22.71 -10.45
C SER A 322 -8.12 -21.69 -9.80
N LEU A 323 -8.17 -20.47 -10.34
CA LEU A 323 -8.98 -19.37 -9.82
C LEU A 323 -10.45 -19.43 -10.27
N SER A 324 -10.72 -19.88 -11.50
CA SER A 324 -12.06 -19.84 -12.12
C SER A 324 -12.75 -21.20 -12.24
N ASN A 325 -11.99 -22.31 -12.13
CA ASN A 325 -12.44 -23.66 -12.49
C ASN A 325 -12.88 -23.80 -13.96
N LYS A 326 -12.37 -22.94 -14.86
CA LYS A 326 -12.63 -22.95 -16.31
C LYS A 326 -11.31 -22.96 -17.10
N LYS A 327 -11.36 -23.46 -18.34
CA LYS A 327 -10.27 -23.31 -19.31
C LYS A 327 -10.42 -21.98 -20.05
N LEU A 328 -9.31 -21.42 -20.53
CA LEU A 328 -9.35 -20.26 -21.42
C LEU A 328 -10.03 -20.63 -22.74
N THR A 329 -10.75 -19.66 -23.31
CA THR A 329 -11.21 -19.73 -24.69
C THR A 329 -10.08 -19.33 -25.66
N LYS A 330 -10.20 -19.71 -26.94
CA LYS A 330 -9.25 -19.27 -27.98
C LYS A 330 -9.12 -17.74 -28.05
N MET A 331 -10.23 -17.02 -27.85
CA MET A 331 -10.23 -15.56 -27.81
C MET A 331 -9.45 -15.03 -26.61
N GLN A 332 -9.65 -15.59 -25.42
CA GLN A 332 -8.89 -15.21 -24.22
C GLN A 332 -7.39 -15.51 -24.37
N GLU A 333 -7.02 -16.62 -25.02
CA GLU A 333 -5.60 -16.88 -25.34
C GLU A 333 -5.01 -15.84 -26.29
N CYS A 334 -5.77 -15.40 -27.30
CA CYS A 334 -5.37 -14.30 -28.18
C CYS A 334 -5.20 -12.99 -27.40
N VAL A 335 -6.19 -12.61 -26.58
CA VAL A 335 -6.15 -11.40 -25.72
C VAL A 335 -4.95 -11.44 -24.78
N PHE A 336 -4.64 -12.60 -24.22
CA PHE A 336 -3.49 -12.78 -23.35
C PHE A 336 -2.20 -12.45 -24.10
N ARG A 337 -2.00 -13.04 -25.29
CA ARG A 337 -0.78 -12.85 -26.08
C ARG A 337 -0.59 -11.39 -26.46
N ASP A 338 -1.67 -10.72 -26.87
CA ASP A 338 -1.65 -9.33 -27.27
C ASP A 338 -1.30 -8.39 -26.10
N ILE A 339 -2.07 -8.46 -25.00
CA ILE A 339 -1.86 -7.60 -23.82
C ILE A 339 -0.50 -7.89 -23.17
N TYR A 340 -0.06 -9.15 -23.14
CA TYR A 340 1.24 -9.50 -22.56
C TYR A 340 2.39 -8.85 -23.34
N ASN A 341 2.33 -8.86 -24.67
CA ASN A 341 3.33 -8.21 -25.52
C ASN A 341 3.26 -6.68 -25.38
N LEU A 342 2.06 -6.09 -25.36
CA LEU A 342 1.89 -4.66 -25.10
C LEU A 342 2.49 -4.25 -23.75
N GLY A 343 2.22 -5.02 -22.70
CA GLY A 343 2.77 -4.81 -21.38
C GLY A 343 4.29 -4.93 -21.37
N LYS A 344 4.85 -6.02 -21.92
CA LYS A 344 6.30 -6.23 -22.00
C LYS A 344 7.03 -5.08 -22.70
N ASN A 345 6.43 -4.51 -23.75
CA ASN A 345 7.07 -3.49 -24.57
C ASN A 345 6.94 -2.07 -24.02
N ASN A 346 5.83 -1.75 -23.33
CA ASN A 346 5.50 -0.38 -22.94
C ASN A 346 5.52 -0.15 -21.42
N MET A 347 5.67 -1.20 -20.62
CA MET A 347 5.59 -1.06 -19.17
C MET A 347 6.90 -0.56 -18.57
N LYS A 348 6.82 0.61 -17.95
CA LYS A 348 7.86 1.16 -17.08
C LYS A 348 7.74 0.54 -15.70
N LYS A 349 8.86 0.13 -15.11
CA LYS A 349 8.88 -0.31 -13.71
C LYS A 349 8.75 0.90 -12.79
N VAL A 350 8.09 0.70 -11.65
CA VAL A 350 7.97 1.72 -10.58
C VAL A 350 9.33 2.21 -10.12
N GLU A 351 10.31 1.31 -10.09
CA GLU A 351 11.68 1.58 -9.75
C GLU A 351 12.28 2.66 -10.68
N ASP A 352 12.08 2.52 -11.99
CA ASP A 352 12.69 3.32 -13.05
C ASP A 352 12.00 4.66 -13.31
N PHE A 353 10.82 4.88 -12.73
CA PHE A 353 10.05 6.08 -12.96
C PHE A 353 10.45 7.22 -12.02
N PHE A 354 10.99 8.31 -12.59
CA PHE A 354 11.22 9.58 -11.90
C PHE A 354 10.66 10.73 -12.73
N LEU A 355 10.00 11.66 -12.05
CA LEU A 355 9.61 12.92 -12.67
C LEU A 355 10.85 13.78 -12.95
N SER A 356 10.79 14.54 -14.04
CA SER A 356 11.83 15.52 -14.39
C SER A 356 12.05 16.49 -13.21
N PRO A 357 13.30 16.86 -12.89
CA PRO A 357 13.57 17.86 -11.85
C PRO A 357 12.84 19.19 -12.10
N ASN A 358 12.57 19.52 -13.37
CA ASN A 358 11.88 20.75 -13.77
C ASN A 358 10.35 20.57 -13.85
N PHE A 359 9.81 19.43 -13.43
CA PHE A 359 8.37 19.18 -13.49
C PHE A 359 7.63 20.10 -12.52
N LYS A 360 6.97 21.13 -13.07
CA LYS A 360 6.15 22.06 -12.28
C LYS A 360 4.70 21.58 -12.21
N LYS A 361 4.12 21.73 -11.02
CA LYS A 361 2.68 21.58 -10.79
C LYS A 361 1.92 22.61 -11.65
N GLN A 362 0.90 22.16 -12.40
CA GLN A 362 0.00 23.03 -13.14
C GLN A 362 -1.38 23.00 -12.49
N GLU A 363 -1.64 23.97 -11.61
CA GLU A 363 -2.94 24.15 -10.96
C GLU A 363 -3.95 24.72 -11.98
N SER A 364 -5.21 24.25 -11.94
CA SER A 364 -6.25 24.81 -12.81
C SER A 364 -6.58 26.24 -12.41
N VAL A 365 -7.00 27.06 -13.38
CA VAL A 365 -7.42 28.47 -13.13
C VAL A 365 -8.53 28.53 -12.08
N GLU A 366 -9.47 27.59 -12.15
CA GLU A 366 -10.58 27.49 -11.20
C GLU A 366 -10.10 27.20 -9.77
N TYR A 367 -9.14 26.27 -9.61
CA TYR A 367 -8.52 25.95 -8.33
C TYR A 367 -7.75 27.14 -7.76
N LEU A 368 -6.95 27.83 -8.58
CA LEU A 368 -6.21 29.02 -8.17
C LEU A 368 -7.15 30.13 -7.68
N ASN A 369 -8.25 30.36 -8.40
CA ASN A 369 -9.24 31.37 -8.03
C ASN A 369 -9.87 31.10 -6.65
N ILE A 370 -10.29 29.86 -6.38
CA ILE A 370 -10.87 29.53 -5.06
C ILE A 370 -9.81 29.55 -3.95
N LYS A 371 -8.61 29.03 -4.21
CA LYS A 371 -7.49 29.05 -3.27
C LYS A 371 -7.12 30.48 -2.87
N ASN A 372 -7.00 31.39 -3.83
CA ASN A 372 -6.68 32.79 -3.57
C ASN A 372 -7.78 33.50 -2.75
N LYS A 373 -9.07 33.26 -3.06
CA LYS A 373 -10.19 33.78 -2.26
C LYS A 373 -10.15 33.29 -0.81
N ILE A 374 -9.81 32.02 -0.61
CA ILE A 374 -9.68 31.43 0.72
C ILE A 374 -8.51 32.04 1.47
N ILE A 375 -7.31 32.10 0.87
CA ILE A 375 -6.12 32.68 1.50
C ILE A 375 -6.37 34.13 1.88
N HIS A 376 -6.91 34.94 0.95
CA HIS A 376 -7.29 36.32 1.24
C HIS A 376 -8.27 36.43 2.42
N TYR A 377 -9.24 35.52 2.54
CA TYR A 377 -10.13 35.49 3.69
C TYR A 377 -9.38 35.17 4.99
N LEU A 378 -8.50 34.17 4.98
CA LEU A 378 -7.73 33.75 6.15
C LEU A 378 -6.77 34.83 6.64
N ASP A 379 -6.15 35.58 5.73
CA ASP A 379 -5.19 36.65 6.08
C ASP A 379 -5.88 37.88 6.69
N ASN A 380 -7.14 38.15 6.33
CA ASN A 380 -7.87 39.36 6.73
C ASN A 380 -8.90 39.14 7.84
N ASN A 381 -9.08 37.91 8.35
CA ASN A 381 -10.10 37.61 9.36
C ASN A 381 -9.52 36.79 10.51
N GLU A 382 -9.93 37.10 11.73
CA GLU A 382 -9.63 36.25 12.88
C GLU A 382 -10.34 34.90 12.78
N ILE A 383 -9.56 33.82 12.71
CA ILE A 383 -10.11 32.46 12.62
C ILE A 383 -10.40 31.91 14.01
N LYS A 384 -11.67 31.68 14.30
CA LYS A 384 -12.12 31.07 15.56
C LYS A 384 -12.11 29.54 15.44
N LYS A 385 -11.67 28.84 16.49
CA LYS A 385 -12.01 27.43 16.71
C LYS A 385 -13.50 27.35 17.05
N ILE A 386 -14.31 26.78 16.17
CA ILE A 386 -15.75 26.71 16.40
C ILE A 386 -16.08 25.79 17.59
N LYS A 387 -16.95 26.28 18.49
CA LYS A 387 -17.72 25.45 19.45
C LYS A 387 -19.21 25.29 19.08
N SER A 388 -19.78 26.09 18.16
CA SER A 388 -21.21 26.04 17.78
C SER A 388 -21.48 26.20 16.27
N LYS A 389 -22.50 25.50 15.75
CA LYS A 389 -22.90 25.56 14.33
C LYS A 389 -23.53 26.92 14.00
N LYS A 390 -22.90 27.71 13.13
CA LYS A 390 -23.48 28.94 12.58
C LYS A 390 -24.65 28.56 11.63
N LYS A 391 -25.83 29.14 11.83
CA LYS A 391 -27.00 28.90 10.98
C LYS A 391 -26.95 29.90 9.81
N TYR A 392 -26.69 29.41 8.60
CA TYR A 392 -26.66 30.26 7.40
C TYR A 392 -28.05 30.45 6.82
N LEU A 393 -28.30 31.67 6.33
CA LEU A 393 -29.51 32.03 5.61
C LEU A 393 -29.35 31.88 4.08
N GLU A 394 -28.24 31.35 3.58
CA GLU A 394 -27.97 31.24 2.15
C GLU A 394 -27.35 29.87 1.86
N LYS A 395 -27.52 29.38 0.63
CA LYS A 395 -26.92 28.10 0.18
C LYS A 395 -25.40 28.29 0.05
N MET A 396 -24.63 27.31 0.55
CA MET A 396 -23.16 27.39 0.62
C MET A 396 -22.49 26.13 0.08
N ILE A 397 -21.35 26.28 -0.58
CA ILE A 397 -20.38 25.19 -0.83
C ILE A 397 -19.35 25.16 0.29
N ILE A 398 -19.05 23.96 0.78
CA ILE A 398 -18.05 23.76 1.83
C ILE A 398 -16.74 23.30 1.19
N TYR A 399 -15.64 24.00 1.48
CA TYR A 399 -14.29 23.63 1.11
C TYR A 399 -13.45 23.26 2.32
N ASN A 400 -12.78 22.12 2.28
CA ASN A 400 -11.84 21.70 3.33
C ASN A 400 -10.43 21.54 2.76
N PHE A 401 -9.42 21.92 3.56
CA PHE A 401 -8.03 21.88 3.14
C PHE A 401 -7.10 21.92 4.36
N ILE A 402 -5.82 21.68 4.12
CA ILE A 402 -4.74 21.90 5.10
C ILE A 402 -4.03 23.21 4.75
N TYR A 403 -3.82 24.07 5.74
CA TYR A 403 -3.02 25.29 5.61
C TYR A 403 -2.21 25.53 6.89
N ASN A 404 -0.91 25.86 6.77
CA ASN A 404 0.03 26.03 7.90
C ASN A 404 -0.06 24.90 8.95
N ASP A 405 -0.06 23.65 8.46
CA ASP A 405 -0.20 22.40 9.24
C ASP A 405 -1.45 22.35 10.15
N LYS A 406 -2.49 23.13 9.82
CA LYS A 406 -3.81 23.13 10.46
C LYS A 406 -4.91 22.77 9.45
N TYR A 407 -6.04 22.28 9.96
CA TYR A 407 -7.18 21.88 9.15
C TYR A 407 -8.24 22.97 9.14
N PHE A 408 -8.77 23.28 7.96
CA PHE A 408 -9.79 24.31 7.81
C PHE A 408 -11.02 23.81 7.05
N ASN A 409 -12.14 24.47 7.34
CA ASN A 409 -13.39 24.38 6.61
C ASN A 409 -13.89 25.80 6.31
N CYS A 410 -14.08 26.12 5.03
CA CYS A 410 -14.58 27.40 4.55
C CYS A 410 -15.92 27.24 3.82
N ASN A 411 -16.83 28.20 4.03
CA ASN A 411 -18.14 28.25 3.39
C ASN A 411 -18.15 29.36 2.32
N LEU A 412 -18.38 28.96 1.07
CA LEU A 412 -18.54 29.84 -0.09
C LEU A 412 -20.04 30.01 -0.39
N ASN A 413 -20.52 31.25 -0.49
CA ASN A 413 -21.90 31.51 -0.91
C ASN A 413 -22.06 31.29 -2.43
N ILE A 414 -23.12 30.60 -2.85
CA ILE A 414 -23.31 30.23 -4.27
C ILE A 414 -23.78 31.38 -5.17
N ILE A 415 -24.35 32.44 -4.60
CA ILE A 415 -24.90 33.60 -5.31
C ILE A 415 -23.79 34.60 -5.58
N ASP A 416 -23.15 35.12 -4.53
CA ASP A 416 -22.12 36.16 -4.67
C ASP A 416 -20.70 35.59 -4.85
N LYS A 417 -20.54 34.26 -4.73
CA LYS A 417 -19.27 33.54 -4.90
C LYS A 417 -18.15 34.04 -3.99
N ASN A 418 -18.49 34.52 -2.78
CA ASN A 418 -17.53 34.97 -1.78
C ASN A 418 -17.45 34.01 -0.57
N ILE A 419 -16.27 33.96 0.05
CA ILE A 419 -16.07 33.22 1.30
C ILE A 419 -16.74 33.98 2.44
N LYS A 420 -17.70 33.35 3.11
CA LYS A 420 -18.48 33.97 4.21
C LYS A 420 -17.93 33.63 5.59
N SER A 421 -17.20 32.52 5.70
CA SER A 421 -16.59 32.08 6.96
C SER A 421 -15.59 30.96 6.71
N CYS A 422 -14.51 30.95 7.48
CA CYS A 422 -13.57 29.86 7.59
C CYS A 422 -13.35 29.51 9.07
N ASN A 423 -13.19 28.22 9.37
CA ASN A 423 -13.04 27.72 10.73
C ASN A 423 -11.96 26.65 10.79
N GLU A 424 -11.14 26.68 11.83
CA GLU A 424 -10.23 25.59 12.15
C GLU A 424 -11.04 24.38 12.65
N ILE A 425 -10.74 23.19 12.15
CA ILE A 425 -11.36 21.92 12.55
C ILE A 425 -10.30 20.96 13.10
N ASP A 426 -10.75 19.95 13.85
CA ASP A 426 -9.85 18.93 14.39
C ASP A 426 -9.48 17.85 13.35
N GLN A 427 -8.40 17.12 13.65
CA GLN A 427 -7.82 16.05 12.85
C GLN A 427 -8.85 14.95 12.49
N LEU A 428 -9.68 14.53 13.45
CA LEU A 428 -10.68 13.47 13.24
C LEU A 428 -11.81 13.94 12.33
N THR A 429 -12.25 15.20 12.49
CA THR A 429 -13.27 15.80 11.62
C THR A 429 -12.76 15.92 10.18
N TYR A 430 -11.52 16.37 9.98
CA TYR A 430 -10.91 16.42 8.65
C TYR A 430 -10.80 15.02 8.03
N SER A 431 -10.29 14.02 8.77
CA SER A 431 -10.19 12.63 8.30
C SER A 431 -11.53 12.07 7.83
N LYS A 432 -12.63 12.38 8.53
CA LYS A 432 -13.99 11.97 8.12
C LYS A 432 -14.40 12.61 6.79
N PHE A 433 -14.12 13.89 6.59
CA PHE A 433 -14.47 14.57 5.34
C PHE A 433 -13.74 14.03 4.12
N ILE A 434 -12.50 13.56 4.27
CA ILE A 434 -11.72 12.99 3.17
C ILE A 434 -11.88 11.47 3.02
N SER A 435 -12.67 10.79 3.85
CA SER A 435 -12.87 9.33 3.76
C SER A 435 -14.32 8.90 3.53
N GLU A 436 -15.29 9.74 3.86
CA GLU A 436 -16.72 9.41 3.73
C GLU A 436 -17.33 10.03 2.48
N SER A 437 -17.62 9.20 1.48
CA SER A 437 -18.41 9.60 0.32
C SER A 437 -19.87 9.87 0.67
N GLY A 438 -20.48 10.83 -0.02
CA GLY A 438 -21.92 11.11 0.08
C GLY A 438 -22.39 11.74 1.41
N ARG A 439 -21.46 12.25 2.25
CA ARG A 439 -21.82 12.97 3.48
C ARG A 439 -21.99 14.46 3.18
N PHE A 440 -23.19 14.99 3.47
CA PHE A 440 -23.53 16.40 3.27
C PHE A 440 -24.04 17.05 4.55
N VAL A 441 -23.99 18.38 4.57
CA VAL A 441 -24.68 19.24 5.54
C VAL A 441 -25.87 19.87 4.83
N LYS A 442 -27.07 19.79 5.43
CA LYS A 442 -28.23 20.53 4.92
C LYS A 442 -28.14 21.99 5.34
N ILE A 443 -28.12 22.91 4.38
CA ILE A 443 -28.12 24.36 4.61
C ILE A 443 -29.31 24.94 3.84
N LYS A 444 -30.38 25.36 4.54
CA LYS A 444 -31.65 25.78 3.91
C LYS A 444 -32.12 24.81 2.81
N GLU A 445 -32.19 23.52 3.16
CA GLU A 445 -32.61 22.41 2.27
C GLU A 445 -31.62 22.00 1.17
N PHE A 446 -30.61 22.82 0.86
CA PHE A 446 -29.52 22.46 -0.05
C PHE A 446 -28.54 21.48 0.58
N LYS A 447 -28.19 20.40 -0.13
CA LYS A 447 -27.15 19.47 0.30
C LYS A 447 -25.76 20.01 -0.04
N SER A 448 -25.06 20.52 0.96
CA SER A 448 -23.67 20.95 0.83
C SER A 448 -22.71 19.82 1.18
N PHE A 449 -22.08 19.26 0.16
CA PHE A 449 -21.00 18.29 0.26
C PHE A 449 -19.66 18.99 0.49
N PRO A 450 -18.86 18.54 1.46
CA PRO A 450 -17.51 19.05 1.64
C PRO A 450 -16.60 18.66 0.47
N ILE A 451 -16.09 19.66 -0.25
CA ILE A 451 -15.13 19.51 -1.34
C ILE A 451 -13.72 19.67 -0.77
N ASN A 452 -12.87 18.67 -0.96
CA ASN A 452 -11.50 18.72 -0.47
C ASN A 452 -10.56 19.35 -1.52
N LEU A 453 -9.89 20.43 -1.16
CA LEU A 453 -8.92 21.12 -2.03
C LEU A 453 -7.48 20.62 -1.82
N GLY A 454 -7.29 19.61 -0.99
CA GLY A 454 -5.99 19.09 -0.62
C GLY A 454 -5.23 20.03 0.32
N THR A 455 -3.91 20.00 0.22
CA THR A 455 -3.01 20.84 1.03
C THR A 455 -2.64 22.11 0.26
N PHE A 456 -2.68 23.24 0.97
CA PHE A 456 -2.12 24.52 0.54
C PHE A 456 -0.71 24.76 1.09
N ASN A 457 -0.24 23.88 1.98
CA ASN A 457 1.14 23.94 2.48
C ASN A 457 2.10 23.62 1.34
N ASN A 458 3.31 24.15 1.44
CA ASN A 458 4.40 23.76 0.55
C ASN A 458 4.71 22.27 0.74
N GLU A 459 4.93 21.59 -0.38
CA GLU A 459 5.46 20.22 -0.40
C GLU A 459 6.84 20.19 0.28
N ILE A 460 7.24 19.03 0.82
CA ILE A 460 8.62 18.86 1.29
C ILE A 460 9.54 19.03 0.07
N PRO A 461 10.50 19.97 0.11
CA PRO A 461 11.43 20.17 -1.00
C PRO A 461 12.18 18.89 -1.31
N THR A 462 12.34 18.63 -2.60
CA THR A 462 13.16 17.53 -3.12
C THR A 462 14.44 18.12 -3.71
N ILE A 463 15.59 17.68 -3.22
CA ILE A 463 16.90 18.15 -3.67
C ILE A 463 17.64 16.98 -4.31
N LYS A 464 17.89 17.03 -5.61
CA LYS A 464 18.72 16.02 -6.28
C LYS A 464 20.18 16.29 -5.99
N LEU A 465 20.90 15.27 -5.54
CA LEU A 465 22.34 15.33 -5.33
C LEU A 465 23.06 14.98 -6.63
N ASP A 466 24.09 15.76 -6.95
CA ASP A 466 25.03 15.43 -8.01
C ASP A 466 25.80 14.15 -7.65
N THR A 467 26.06 13.29 -8.62
CA THR A 467 26.74 12.00 -8.38
C THR A 467 28.27 12.07 -8.57
N ASN A 468 28.81 13.20 -9.01
CA ASN A 468 30.26 13.36 -9.22
C ASN A 468 31.03 13.64 -7.93
N SER A 469 30.35 14.17 -6.91
CA SER A 469 30.92 14.43 -5.59
C SER A 469 31.06 13.15 -4.75
N ASN A 470 31.92 13.20 -3.73
CA ASN A 470 32.07 12.11 -2.76
C ASN A 470 31.60 12.52 -1.34
N LYS A 471 31.23 13.79 -1.16
CA LYS A 471 30.86 14.36 0.14
C LYS A 471 29.66 15.29 0.00
N TYR A 472 28.66 15.09 0.85
CA TYR A 472 27.38 15.78 0.77
C TYR A 472 26.98 16.37 2.12
N PHE A 473 26.42 17.58 2.10
CA PHE A 473 25.87 18.24 3.28
C PHE A 473 24.37 18.38 3.14
N LEU A 474 23.63 17.84 4.11
CA LEU A 474 22.17 17.85 4.15
C LEU A 474 21.72 18.83 5.23
N ASP A 475 21.63 20.10 4.88
CA ASP A 475 21.45 21.25 5.77
C ASP A 475 20.04 21.87 5.75
N GLN A 476 19.18 21.45 4.84
CA GLN A 476 17.80 21.93 4.70
C GLN A 476 16.79 20.87 5.14
N ARG A 477 15.60 21.33 5.55
CA ARG A 477 14.42 20.47 5.71
C ARG A 477 13.94 20.03 4.33
N ALA A 478 14.54 18.96 3.82
CA ALA A 478 14.29 18.43 2.48
C ALA A 478 14.51 16.91 2.44
N THR A 479 13.96 16.29 1.40
CA THR A 479 14.37 14.94 0.99
C THR A 479 15.43 15.06 -0.10
N TYR A 480 16.64 14.61 0.21
CA TYR A 480 17.77 14.58 -0.69
C TYR A 480 17.75 13.27 -1.49
N PHE A 481 17.91 13.35 -2.81
CA PHE A 481 17.86 12.20 -3.71
C PHE A 481 19.25 11.95 -4.29
N PHE A 482 19.85 10.84 -3.90
CA PHE A 482 21.03 10.28 -4.54
C PHE A 482 20.60 9.12 -5.43
N VAL A 483 20.47 9.37 -6.74
CA VAL A 483 20.04 8.37 -7.72
C VAL A 483 21.16 8.19 -8.73
N ALA A 484 21.72 6.99 -8.79
CA ALA A 484 22.80 6.63 -9.70
C ALA A 484 22.49 5.29 -10.38
N ASP A 485 22.68 5.16 -11.70
CA ASP A 485 22.35 3.91 -12.39
C ASP A 485 23.35 2.80 -12.04
N ASN A 486 24.62 2.96 -12.43
CA ASN A 486 25.73 2.10 -12.03
C ASN A 486 26.81 2.98 -11.39
N TYR A 487 27.11 2.73 -10.12
CA TYR A 487 28.04 3.52 -9.33
C TYR A 487 29.05 2.60 -8.66
N SER A 488 30.35 2.84 -8.87
CA SER A 488 31.37 1.89 -8.47
C SER A 488 32.66 2.52 -7.96
N ASN A 489 33.35 1.78 -7.07
CA ASN A 489 34.69 2.10 -6.55
C ASN A 489 34.78 3.50 -5.92
N LYS A 490 33.88 3.79 -4.97
CA LYS A 490 33.74 5.12 -4.37
C LYS A 490 33.47 5.05 -2.87
N ASP A 491 34.02 6.04 -2.16
CA ASP A 491 33.68 6.32 -0.77
C ASP A 491 32.79 7.56 -0.75
N LEU A 492 31.59 7.43 -0.18
CA LEU A 492 30.57 8.47 -0.12
C LEU A 492 30.28 8.85 1.33
N GLU A 493 30.47 10.13 1.64
CA GLU A 493 30.17 10.70 2.96
C GLU A 493 28.95 11.62 2.90
N PHE A 494 27.95 11.37 3.73
CA PHE A 494 26.75 12.21 3.85
C PHE A 494 26.64 12.74 5.27
N ILE A 495 26.66 14.08 5.40
CA ILE A 495 26.63 14.78 6.68
C ILE A 495 25.29 15.47 6.86
N PHE A 496 24.48 14.94 7.77
CA PHE A 496 23.21 15.49 8.18
C PHE A 496 23.46 16.69 9.10
N LYS A 497 23.10 17.90 8.65
CA LYS A 497 23.16 19.16 9.41
C LYS A 497 21.77 19.65 9.81
N ASN A 498 20.71 18.96 9.39
CA ASN A 498 19.33 19.27 9.73
C ASN A 498 18.61 18.02 10.24
N SER A 499 17.94 18.12 11.39
CA SER A 499 17.24 17.00 12.04
C SER A 499 16.04 16.46 11.26
N GLN A 500 15.51 17.23 10.32
CA GLN A 500 14.36 16.88 9.50
C GLN A 500 14.77 16.53 8.05
N SER A 501 16.07 16.47 7.75
CA SER A 501 16.54 16.02 6.44
C SER A 501 16.45 14.51 6.32
N LYS A 502 16.10 14.04 5.13
CA LYS A 502 16.02 12.62 4.77
C LYS A 502 16.83 12.37 3.52
N LEU A 503 17.50 11.23 3.44
CA LEU A 503 18.25 10.82 2.26
C LEU A 503 17.57 9.60 1.62
N PHE A 504 17.15 9.77 0.36
CA PHE A 504 16.68 8.71 -0.53
C PHE A 504 17.82 8.30 -1.46
N ILE A 505 18.14 7.01 -1.49
CA ILE A 505 19.22 6.43 -2.28
C ILE A 505 18.63 5.37 -3.20
N LYS A 506 18.95 5.46 -4.49
CA LYS A 506 18.65 4.40 -5.48
C LYS A 506 19.85 4.19 -6.38
N GLY A 507 20.16 2.94 -6.68
CA GLY A 507 21.15 2.59 -7.69
C GLY A 507 21.72 1.19 -7.60
N ASN A 508 22.58 0.87 -8.57
CA ASN A 508 23.44 -0.31 -8.53
C ASN A 508 24.83 0.07 -8.02
N PHE A 509 25.20 -0.44 -6.85
CA PHE A 509 26.42 -0.07 -6.13
C PHE A 509 27.41 -1.23 -6.11
N ILE A 510 28.57 -1.04 -6.75
CA ILE A 510 29.64 -2.04 -6.83
C ILE A 510 30.90 -1.51 -6.16
N ASN A 511 31.34 -2.13 -5.06
CA ASN A 511 32.50 -1.69 -4.28
C ASN A 511 32.37 -0.22 -3.84
N VAL A 512 31.27 0.11 -3.18
CA VAL A 512 30.96 1.46 -2.68
C VAL A 512 30.87 1.43 -1.16
N ASN A 513 31.48 2.42 -0.50
CA ASN A 513 31.38 2.59 0.95
C ASN A 513 30.54 3.83 1.25
N PHE A 514 29.47 3.65 2.02
CA PHE A 514 28.59 4.72 2.48
C PHE A 514 28.91 5.07 3.94
N ASP A 515 29.07 6.36 4.25
CA ASP A 515 29.30 6.87 5.60
C ASP A 515 28.29 7.99 5.93
N PHE A 516 27.40 7.73 6.88
CA PHE A 516 26.34 8.63 7.31
C PHE A 516 26.64 9.22 8.69
N LYS A 517 26.78 10.55 8.78
CA LYS A 517 27.16 11.26 10.01
C LYS A 517 26.17 12.36 10.38
N LYS A 518 25.89 12.48 11.67
CA LYS A 518 25.15 13.61 12.24
C LYS A 518 26.10 14.75 12.62
N LYS A 519 25.73 15.99 12.28
CA LYS A 519 26.43 17.23 12.66
C LYS A 519 25.43 18.37 12.94
N PHE A 520 24.50 18.15 13.85
CA PHE A 520 23.63 19.19 14.41
C PHE A 520 23.37 18.92 15.89
N ASP A 521 23.19 19.98 16.67
CA ASP A 521 22.86 19.89 18.08
C ASP A 521 21.42 19.39 18.24
N SER A 522 21.17 18.57 19.27
CA SER A 522 19.87 17.94 19.55
C SER A 522 18.79 18.91 20.02
N GLU A 523 18.95 20.21 19.80
CA GLU A 523 18.00 21.22 20.27
C GLU A 523 16.77 21.24 19.37
N LYS A 524 15.67 20.73 19.93
CA LYS A 524 14.34 20.50 19.33
C LYS A 524 14.26 19.23 18.49
N THR A 525 14.41 18.08 19.14
CA THR A 525 13.60 16.91 18.76
C THR A 525 12.13 17.30 18.88
N PHE A 526 11.54 17.77 17.79
CA PHE A 526 10.09 17.66 17.64
C PHE A 526 9.79 16.17 17.77
N LEU A 527 9.24 15.79 18.92
CA LEU A 527 8.60 14.49 19.13
C LEU A 527 7.36 14.47 18.23
N ASP A 528 7.56 14.37 16.92
CA ASP A 528 6.47 13.96 16.04
C ASP A 528 6.06 12.57 16.53
N VAL A 529 4.79 12.44 16.92
CA VAL A 529 4.21 11.19 17.44
C VAL A 529 4.28 10.06 16.38
N SER A 530 4.53 10.42 15.12
CA SER A 530 4.66 9.52 13.99
C SER A 530 6.12 9.17 13.69
N ARG A 531 6.38 7.88 13.46
CA ARG A 531 7.71 7.32 13.16
C ARG A 531 8.18 7.49 11.70
N TYR A 532 7.31 7.98 10.82
CA TYR A 532 7.58 8.24 9.41
C TYR A 532 7.29 9.71 9.05
N ASP A 533 7.98 10.24 8.03
CA ASP A 533 7.78 11.61 7.56
C ASP A 533 6.62 11.74 6.54
N LYS A 534 6.37 12.96 6.04
CA LYS A 534 5.32 13.21 5.02
C LYS A 534 5.60 12.56 3.66
N ASN A 535 6.76 11.93 3.47
CA ASN A 535 7.12 11.13 2.31
C ASN A 535 7.07 9.61 2.57
N LEU A 536 6.62 9.18 3.77
CA LEU A 536 6.65 7.79 4.25
C LEU A 536 8.07 7.21 4.36
N LEU A 537 9.07 8.05 4.60
CA LEU A 537 10.44 7.62 4.90
C LEU A 537 10.61 7.49 6.42
N THR A 538 11.02 6.31 6.87
CA THR A 538 11.30 5.98 8.27
C THR A 538 12.77 6.25 8.61
N GLY A 539 13.68 5.76 7.77
CA GLY A 539 15.12 5.89 7.95
C GLY A 539 15.65 7.32 7.78
N CYS A 540 16.84 7.59 8.32
CA CYS A 540 17.63 8.79 7.95
C CYS A 540 18.22 8.61 6.55
N ALA A 541 18.87 7.46 6.31
CA ALA A 541 19.25 7.00 4.98
C ALA A 541 18.34 5.87 4.53
N ASN A 542 17.81 5.98 3.31
CA ASN A 542 16.75 5.11 2.79
C ASN A 542 17.19 4.57 1.43
N PHE A 543 17.67 3.32 1.38
CA PHE A 543 17.98 2.64 0.12
C PHE A 543 16.73 1.98 -0.43
N PHE A 544 16.31 2.39 -1.63
CA PHE A 544 15.09 1.90 -2.26
C PHE A 544 15.42 1.41 -3.67
N ASP A 545 14.90 0.24 -4.02
CA ASP A 545 15.03 -0.32 -5.38
C ASP A 545 16.52 -0.44 -5.81
N SER A 546 17.38 -0.84 -4.87
CA SER A 546 18.85 -0.81 -5.02
C SER A 546 19.47 -2.20 -5.16
N SER A 547 20.62 -2.26 -5.83
CA SER A 547 21.47 -3.45 -5.83
C SER A 547 22.84 -3.20 -5.24
N PHE A 548 23.36 -4.21 -4.54
CA PHE A 548 24.63 -4.14 -3.83
C PHE A 548 25.58 -5.25 -4.30
N GLU A 549 26.83 -4.89 -4.53
CA GLU A 549 27.94 -5.82 -4.72
C GLU A 549 29.15 -5.26 -3.98
N LYS A 550 29.68 -5.99 -3.00
CA LYS A 550 30.84 -5.56 -2.20
C LYS A 550 30.66 -4.17 -1.56
N THR A 551 29.44 -3.84 -1.13
CA THR A 551 29.12 -2.54 -0.52
C THR A 551 29.40 -2.56 0.99
N SER A 552 29.86 -1.45 1.57
CA SER A 552 29.88 -1.25 3.03
C SER A 552 29.03 -0.04 3.43
N ILE A 553 28.38 -0.12 4.60
CA ILE A 553 27.51 0.93 5.14
C ILE A 553 27.95 1.25 6.56
N ARG A 554 28.18 2.54 6.85
CA ARG A 554 28.49 3.05 8.18
C ARG A 554 27.52 4.16 8.56
N SER A 555 27.06 4.17 9.80
CA SER A 555 26.14 5.19 10.30
C SER A 555 26.42 5.52 11.78
N GLU A 556 26.41 6.81 12.11
CA GLU A 556 26.75 7.30 13.45
C GLU A 556 25.77 8.37 13.94
N GLY A 557 25.13 8.12 15.08
CA GLY A 557 24.39 9.14 15.83
C GLY A 557 23.05 9.57 15.22
N MET A 558 22.43 8.74 14.37
CA MET A 558 21.17 9.06 13.69
C MET A 558 19.98 9.15 14.66
N ILE A 559 18.99 10.00 14.31
CA ILE A 559 17.83 10.31 15.17
C ILE A 559 16.47 9.93 14.56
N CYS A 560 16.47 9.37 13.36
CA CYS A 560 15.25 8.90 12.69
C CYS A 560 14.77 7.59 13.31
N GLU A 561 13.59 7.10 12.91
CA GLU A 561 13.14 5.78 13.37
C GLU A 561 14.17 4.70 13.04
N ASP A 562 14.67 4.68 11.80
CA ASP A 562 15.79 3.83 11.43
C ASP A 562 17.03 4.69 11.17
N SER A 563 18.22 4.25 11.59
CA SER A 563 19.44 4.87 11.07
C SER A 563 19.54 4.65 9.55
N VAL A 564 19.29 3.40 9.14
CA VAL A 564 19.29 2.98 7.75
C VAL A 564 18.09 2.07 7.49
N ASN A 565 17.28 2.40 6.49
CA ASN A 565 16.24 1.53 5.95
C ASN A 565 16.67 1.05 4.55
N ILE A 566 16.59 -0.26 4.29
CA ILE A 566 16.87 -0.85 2.98
C ILE A 566 15.63 -1.60 2.51
N LYS A 567 15.06 -1.14 1.40
CA LYS A 567 13.76 -1.59 0.92
C LYS A 567 13.76 -2.00 -0.55
N ASN A 568 13.04 -3.07 -0.86
CA ASN A 568 12.91 -3.64 -2.21
C ASN A 568 14.26 -3.77 -2.92
N SER A 569 15.28 -4.19 -2.18
CA SER A 569 16.68 -4.19 -2.64
C SER A 569 17.27 -5.59 -2.60
N LYS A 570 18.39 -5.78 -3.31
CA LYS A 570 19.02 -7.10 -3.43
C LYS A 570 20.53 -7.05 -3.54
N GLY A 571 21.21 -8.16 -3.23
CA GLY A 571 22.63 -8.33 -3.50
C GLY A 571 23.48 -8.59 -2.26
N HIS A 572 24.77 -8.27 -2.36
CA HIS A 572 25.79 -8.58 -1.37
C HIS A 572 26.36 -7.34 -0.67
N ILE A 573 26.24 -7.30 0.66
CA ILE A 573 26.82 -6.25 1.52
C ILE A 573 27.94 -6.88 2.34
N GLU A 574 29.14 -6.30 2.27
CA GLU A 574 30.31 -6.78 3.00
C GLU A 574 30.21 -6.44 4.49
N ASN A 575 29.95 -5.17 4.81
CA ASN A 575 29.94 -4.70 6.19
C ASN A 575 28.83 -3.69 6.44
N VAL A 576 28.12 -3.82 7.55
CA VAL A 576 27.25 -2.77 8.11
C VAL A 576 27.73 -2.44 9.51
N VAL A 577 28.00 -1.16 9.79
CA VAL A 577 28.44 -0.67 11.09
C VAL A 577 27.57 0.50 11.52
N ILE A 578 26.77 0.34 12.58
CA ILE A 578 25.87 1.40 13.07
C ILE A 578 26.09 1.61 14.55
N ASN A 579 26.40 2.85 14.96
CA ASN A 579 26.45 3.19 16.37
C ASN A 579 25.50 4.33 16.73
N ASN A 580 25.00 4.28 17.96
CA ASN A 580 24.27 5.38 18.59
C ASN A 580 22.99 5.76 17.82
N SER A 581 22.14 4.77 17.49
CA SER A 581 20.80 5.04 16.92
C SER A 581 19.82 5.46 18.02
N LEU A 582 19.04 6.52 17.78
CA LEU A 582 17.98 6.97 18.70
C LEU A 582 16.78 6.00 18.76
N TYR A 583 16.61 5.15 17.76
CA TYR A 583 15.54 4.15 17.70
C TYR A 583 16.10 2.84 17.10
N ASP A 584 15.57 2.38 15.98
CA ASP A 584 16.01 1.17 15.29
C ASP A 584 17.30 1.46 14.52
N ALA A 585 18.21 0.50 14.47
CA ALA A 585 19.49 0.71 13.78
C ALA A 585 19.39 0.39 12.28
N LEU A 586 19.01 -0.82 11.92
CA LEU A 586 18.88 -1.24 10.53
C LEU A 586 17.54 -1.96 10.31
N ASP A 587 16.74 -1.41 9.41
CA ASP A 587 15.48 -2.01 8.96
C ASP A 587 15.61 -2.52 7.52
N LEU A 588 15.19 -3.75 7.29
CA LEU A 588 15.31 -4.49 6.04
C LEU A 588 13.95 -4.98 5.56
N ASP A 589 13.44 -4.33 4.51
CA ASP A 589 12.07 -4.46 4.04
C ASP A 589 11.99 -5.03 2.61
N PHE A 590 11.14 -6.02 2.38
CA PHE A 590 10.86 -6.57 1.04
C PHE A 590 12.12 -6.94 0.23
N SER A 591 13.22 -7.28 0.90
CA SER A 591 14.55 -7.36 0.29
C SER A 591 15.12 -8.77 0.24
N LYS A 592 16.13 -8.98 -0.61
CA LYS A 592 16.89 -10.24 -0.72
C LYS A 592 18.40 -9.97 -0.61
N LEU A 593 18.94 -10.07 0.60
CA LEU A 593 20.30 -9.62 0.90
C LEU A 593 21.16 -10.73 1.51
N ASP A 594 22.38 -10.84 1.01
CA ASP A 594 23.45 -11.65 1.60
C ASP A 594 24.45 -10.68 2.26
N ILE A 595 24.51 -10.66 3.60
CA ILE A 595 25.33 -9.74 4.39
C ILE A 595 26.44 -10.51 5.10
N LYS A 596 27.69 -10.11 4.92
CA LYS A 596 28.84 -10.82 5.52
C LYS A 596 29.06 -10.44 6.99
N SER A 597 29.03 -9.14 7.32
CA SER A 597 29.25 -8.69 8.69
C SER A 597 28.31 -7.55 9.07
N ILE A 598 27.69 -7.65 10.25
CA ILE A 598 26.94 -6.58 10.88
C ILE A 598 27.53 -6.33 12.27
N ASN A 599 27.82 -5.07 12.57
CA ASN A 599 28.20 -4.62 13.90
C ASN A 599 27.32 -3.43 14.31
N ILE A 600 26.50 -3.61 15.33
CA ILE A 600 25.60 -2.56 15.83
C ILE A 600 25.82 -2.38 17.32
N ASN A 601 26.03 -1.13 17.74
CA ASN A 601 26.21 -0.79 19.14
C ASN A 601 25.31 0.40 19.54
N ASN A 602 24.60 0.25 20.66
CA ASN A 602 23.79 1.30 21.28
C ASN A 602 22.66 1.81 20.37
N ALA A 603 21.73 0.92 20.02
CA ALA A 603 20.44 1.26 19.42
C ALA A 603 19.40 1.36 20.54
N LYS A 604 18.62 2.45 20.63
CA LYS A 604 17.64 2.59 21.73
C LYS A 604 16.35 1.77 21.54
N ASN A 605 16.17 1.15 20.38
CA ASN A 605 15.09 0.20 20.13
C ASN A 605 15.66 -1.09 19.49
N ASP A 606 15.20 -1.52 18.32
CA ASP A 606 15.65 -2.78 17.70
C ASP A 606 16.98 -2.61 16.95
N CYS A 607 17.91 -3.53 17.14
CA CYS A 607 19.17 -3.50 16.39
C CYS A 607 18.96 -3.90 14.92
N LEU A 608 18.16 -4.94 14.67
CA LEU A 608 17.81 -5.40 13.34
C LEU A 608 16.30 -5.68 13.27
N ASP A 609 15.58 -5.00 12.38
CA ASP A 609 14.19 -5.34 12.02
C ASP A 609 14.13 -5.86 10.57
N PHE A 610 13.29 -6.87 10.34
CA PHE A 610 13.16 -7.53 9.04
C PHE A 610 11.68 -7.74 8.70
N SER A 611 11.28 -7.33 7.50
CA SER A 611 9.94 -7.58 6.98
C SER A 611 9.94 -8.11 5.53
N PHE A 612 9.05 -9.06 5.23
CA PHE A 612 8.73 -9.58 3.89
C PHE A 612 9.90 -10.06 2.99
N GLY A 613 11.09 -10.34 3.53
CA GLY A 613 12.30 -10.60 2.75
C GLY A 613 12.99 -11.94 3.00
N ASN A 614 14.14 -12.13 2.34
CA ASN A 614 15.02 -13.30 2.53
C ASN A 614 16.45 -12.83 2.76
N TYR A 615 16.96 -13.11 3.95
CA TYR A 615 18.19 -12.56 4.48
C TYR A 615 19.16 -13.68 4.85
N LYS A 616 20.40 -13.56 4.40
CA LYS A 616 21.49 -14.42 4.88
C LYS A 616 22.55 -13.54 5.52
N ILE A 617 22.90 -13.84 6.76
CA ILE A 617 23.89 -13.08 7.52
C ILE A 617 24.98 -14.04 7.97
N GLN A 618 26.24 -13.77 7.62
CA GLN A 618 27.35 -14.62 8.07
C GLN A 618 27.73 -14.31 9.51
N ASN A 619 27.96 -13.04 9.86
CA ASN A 619 28.33 -12.64 11.22
C ASN A 619 27.53 -11.41 11.65
N ALA A 620 27.01 -11.44 12.88
CA ALA A 620 26.34 -10.31 13.50
C ALA A 620 26.79 -10.14 14.96
N ASN A 621 27.38 -8.99 15.28
CA ASN A 621 27.72 -8.55 16.63
C ASN A 621 26.78 -7.41 17.01
N LEU A 622 25.87 -7.64 17.94
CA LEU A 622 24.87 -6.68 18.37
C LEU A 622 25.02 -6.42 19.87
N ALA A 623 25.22 -5.17 20.25
CA ALA A 623 25.42 -4.79 21.65
C ALA A 623 24.53 -3.59 22.02
N ASN A 624 24.03 -3.59 23.25
CA ASN A 624 23.23 -2.48 23.80
C ASN A 624 21.98 -2.18 22.94
N CYS A 625 21.18 -3.21 22.66
CA CYS A 625 19.91 -3.06 21.93
C CYS A 625 18.77 -2.76 22.92
N GLY A 626 18.06 -1.65 22.75
CA GLY A 626 17.06 -1.19 23.72
C GLY A 626 15.78 -2.06 23.79
N ASP A 627 15.49 -2.84 22.76
CA ASP A 627 14.40 -3.82 22.74
C ASP A 627 14.84 -5.20 22.19
N LYS A 628 14.94 -5.39 20.88
CA LYS A 628 15.37 -6.68 20.27
C LYS A 628 16.74 -6.59 19.59
N GLY A 629 17.55 -7.63 19.75
CA GLY A 629 18.74 -7.85 18.93
C GLY A 629 18.33 -8.15 17.48
N PHE A 630 17.59 -9.24 17.29
CA PHE A 630 16.95 -9.58 16.02
C PHE A 630 15.42 -9.55 16.15
N SER A 631 14.76 -8.74 15.34
CA SER A 631 13.31 -8.67 15.18
C SER A 631 12.95 -9.17 13.78
N VAL A 632 12.60 -10.45 13.64
CA VAL A 632 12.26 -11.05 12.34
C VAL A 632 10.74 -11.13 12.22
N GLY A 633 10.14 -10.42 11.26
CA GLY A 633 8.69 -10.34 11.12
C GLY A 633 8.17 -10.52 9.69
N GLU A 634 6.84 -10.62 9.59
CA GLU A 634 6.08 -10.55 8.34
C GLU A 634 6.59 -11.47 7.21
N GLN A 635 6.52 -12.79 7.42
CA GLN A 635 6.96 -13.83 6.47
C GLN A 635 8.44 -13.72 6.05
N SER A 636 9.28 -13.05 6.84
CA SER A 636 10.71 -12.99 6.57
C SER A 636 11.38 -14.34 6.79
N LYS A 637 12.37 -14.64 5.95
CA LYS A 637 13.28 -15.78 6.16
C LYS A 637 14.68 -15.27 6.48
N LEU A 638 15.14 -15.51 7.71
CA LEU A 638 16.51 -15.22 8.14
C LEU A 638 17.32 -16.51 8.24
N ASN A 639 18.52 -16.52 7.64
CA ASN A 639 19.53 -17.56 7.86
C ASN A 639 20.80 -16.89 8.41
N LEU A 640 21.07 -17.08 9.70
CA LEU A 640 22.21 -16.51 10.41
C LEU A 640 23.26 -17.60 10.67
N LYS A 641 24.52 -17.35 10.30
CA LYS A 641 25.62 -18.30 10.57
C LYS A 641 26.19 -18.11 11.99
N ASN A 642 26.67 -16.91 12.32
CA ASN A 642 27.23 -16.61 13.64
C ASN A 642 26.60 -15.34 14.22
N GLY A 643 25.90 -15.46 15.34
CA GLY A 643 25.35 -14.33 16.10
C GLY A 643 26.03 -14.16 17.46
N PHE A 644 26.26 -12.91 17.84
CA PHE A 644 26.61 -12.53 19.20
C PHE A 644 25.73 -11.35 19.62
N VAL A 645 24.97 -11.51 20.70
CA VAL A 645 24.08 -10.46 21.22
C VAL A 645 24.38 -10.21 22.69
N THR A 646 24.62 -8.96 23.05
CA THR A 646 24.84 -8.56 24.45
C THR A 646 23.99 -7.37 24.85
N LEU A 647 23.56 -7.34 26.11
CA LEU A 647 22.82 -6.22 26.70
C LEU A 647 21.56 -5.87 25.87
N SER A 648 20.57 -6.76 25.86
CA SER A 648 19.31 -6.57 25.13
C SER A 648 18.11 -7.11 25.92
N LYS A 649 16.93 -6.53 25.75
CA LYS A 649 15.71 -7.09 26.37
C LYS A 649 15.34 -8.42 25.74
N VAL A 650 15.44 -8.53 24.42
CA VAL A 650 15.19 -9.77 23.70
C VAL A 650 16.37 -10.07 22.77
N GLY A 651 16.87 -11.30 22.79
CA GLY A 651 17.95 -11.72 21.90
C GLY A 651 17.45 -11.85 20.46
N VAL A 652 16.54 -12.81 20.24
CA VAL A 652 15.91 -13.07 18.95
C VAL A 652 14.39 -13.18 19.13
N ALA A 653 13.66 -12.39 18.35
CA ALA A 653 12.22 -12.53 18.18
C ALA A 653 11.88 -12.89 16.73
N SER A 654 11.04 -13.90 16.54
CA SER A 654 10.46 -14.26 15.25
C SER A 654 8.94 -14.09 15.30
N LYS A 655 8.34 -13.42 14.33
CA LYS A 655 6.93 -13.02 14.35
C LYS A 655 6.24 -13.35 13.02
N ASP A 656 4.92 -13.49 13.05
CA ASP A 656 4.07 -13.32 11.85
C ASP A 656 4.49 -14.18 10.64
N GLU A 657 4.40 -15.51 10.76
CA GLU A 657 4.82 -16.50 9.73
C GLU A 657 6.30 -16.48 9.33
N SER A 658 7.16 -15.78 10.08
CA SER A 658 8.59 -15.75 9.79
C SER A 658 9.31 -17.05 10.15
N ILE A 659 10.41 -17.30 9.45
CA ILE A 659 11.30 -18.44 9.67
C ILE A 659 12.70 -17.92 9.97
N THR A 660 13.22 -18.26 11.14
CA THR A 660 14.54 -17.84 11.60
C THR A 660 15.42 -19.08 11.83
N ASN A 661 16.40 -19.29 10.96
CA ASN A 661 17.38 -20.36 11.08
C ASN A 661 18.72 -19.80 11.55
N ILE A 662 19.29 -20.37 12.60
CA ILE A 662 20.52 -19.92 13.22
C ILE A 662 21.47 -21.11 13.37
N GLU A 663 22.65 -21.02 12.76
CA GLU A 663 23.68 -22.05 12.91
C GLU A 663 24.34 -21.95 14.30
N GLN A 664 24.83 -20.78 14.67
CA GLN A 664 25.41 -20.54 15.99
C GLN A 664 25.02 -19.17 16.53
N ILE A 665 24.62 -19.12 17.80
CA ILE A 665 24.42 -17.87 18.52
C ILE A 665 24.92 -17.95 19.96
N LYS A 666 25.67 -16.92 20.36
CA LYS A 666 26.09 -16.68 21.75
C LYS A 666 25.44 -15.40 22.26
N MET A 667 24.91 -15.44 23.47
CA MET A 667 24.20 -14.32 24.08
C MET A 667 24.66 -14.10 25.51
N ASN A 668 24.73 -12.85 25.95
CA ASN A 668 25.06 -12.51 27.33
C ASN A 668 24.24 -11.31 27.82
N GLU A 669 23.72 -11.39 29.04
CA GLU A 669 22.94 -10.30 29.67
C GLU A 669 21.69 -9.95 28.84
N ILE A 670 20.81 -10.94 28.70
CA ILE A 670 19.58 -10.85 27.91
C ILE A 670 18.34 -11.13 28.76
N ASP A 671 17.32 -10.28 28.75
CA ASP A 671 16.10 -10.59 29.53
C ASP A 671 15.36 -11.82 28.97
N LEU A 672 15.13 -11.91 27.66
CA LEU A 672 14.50 -13.04 26.98
C LEU A 672 15.33 -13.50 25.77
N CYS A 673 15.98 -14.67 25.83
CA CYS A 673 16.90 -15.06 24.74
C CYS A 673 16.17 -15.30 23.41
N LEU A 674 15.09 -16.12 23.40
CA LEU A 674 14.32 -16.46 22.19
C LEU A 674 12.82 -16.23 22.37
N SER A 675 12.16 -15.61 21.38
CA SER A 675 10.71 -15.37 21.38
C SER A 675 10.07 -15.67 20.03
N ALA A 676 8.99 -16.46 19.98
CA ALA A 676 8.28 -16.77 18.74
C ALA A 676 6.76 -16.61 18.89
N TYR A 677 6.12 -15.73 18.11
CA TYR A 677 4.69 -15.44 18.29
C TYR A 677 4.02 -14.82 17.06
N LYS A 678 2.70 -14.95 16.96
CA LYS A 678 1.85 -14.16 16.05
C LYS A 678 1.55 -12.79 16.68
N LYS A 679 1.92 -11.70 16.00
CA LYS A 679 1.63 -10.32 16.42
C LYS A 679 0.44 -9.74 15.67
N LYS A 680 0.34 -9.99 14.37
CA LYS A 680 -0.66 -9.42 13.46
C LYS A 680 -1.66 -10.50 13.01
N ASN A 681 -2.93 -10.12 12.84
CA ASN A 681 -4.03 -11.06 12.63
C ASN A 681 -4.00 -11.76 11.26
N GLU A 682 -3.40 -11.10 10.29
CA GLU A 682 -3.23 -11.53 8.91
C GLU A 682 -2.22 -12.66 8.70
N PHE A 683 -1.40 -12.97 9.72
CA PHE A 683 -0.41 -14.06 9.67
C PHE A 683 -0.76 -15.21 10.65
N GLN A 684 -0.07 -16.33 10.51
CA GLN A 684 0.08 -17.43 11.48
C GLN A 684 1.32 -17.24 12.38
N GLY A 685 1.59 -18.23 13.24
CA GLY A 685 2.77 -18.24 14.10
C GLY A 685 4.09 -18.44 13.33
N SER A 686 5.19 -18.18 14.02
CA SER A 686 6.55 -18.14 13.47
C SER A 686 7.39 -19.35 13.91
N LYS A 687 8.58 -19.53 13.32
CA LYS A 687 9.49 -20.62 13.66
C LYS A 687 10.92 -20.12 13.88
N ILE A 688 11.54 -20.56 14.97
CA ILE A 688 12.97 -20.40 15.27
C ILE A 688 13.62 -21.79 15.33
N ILE A 689 14.71 -21.98 14.58
CA ILE A 689 15.56 -23.17 14.62
C ILE A 689 16.98 -22.73 14.92
N VAL A 690 17.56 -23.22 16.01
CA VAL A 690 18.94 -22.92 16.42
C VAL A 690 19.75 -24.21 16.54
N ASN A 691 20.84 -24.32 15.79
CA ASN A 691 21.71 -25.50 15.81
C ASN A 691 22.61 -25.48 17.05
N LYS A 692 23.37 -24.41 17.27
CA LYS A 692 24.23 -24.23 18.45
C LYS A 692 23.80 -23.00 19.23
N PHE A 693 23.32 -23.20 20.45
CA PHE A 693 22.78 -22.14 21.31
C PHE A 693 23.57 -21.98 22.62
N ASN A 694 24.04 -20.78 22.90
CA ASN A 694 24.58 -20.38 24.20
C ASN A 694 23.93 -19.05 24.62
N CYS A 695 23.31 -18.99 25.80
CA CYS A 695 22.80 -17.75 26.38
C CYS A 695 23.16 -17.72 27.87
N ASN A 696 23.96 -16.73 28.28
CA ASN A 696 24.40 -16.54 29.66
C ASN A 696 23.73 -15.31 30.28
N ASN A 697 23.59 -15.31 31.61
CA ASN A 697 23.03 -14.20 32.36
C ASN A 697 21.66 -13.73 31.81
N TYR A 698 20.67 -14.62 31.79
CA TYR A 698 19.33 -14.34 31.25
C TYR A 698 18.21 -14.52 32.28
N LYS A 699 17.07 -13.84 32.07
CA LYS A 699 15.86 -14.03 32.90
C LYS A 699 14.98 -15.16 32.37
N ILE A 700 14.71 -15.19 31.07
CA ILE A 700 13.89 -16.21 30.41
C ILE A 700 14.62 -16.74 29.19
N LYS A 701 14.76 -18.07 29.10
CA LYS A 701 15.46 -18.70 27.98
C LYS A 701 14.68 -18.62 26.67
N LYS A 702 13.41 -19.04 26.69
CA LYS A 702 12.55 -19.04 25.51
C LYS A 702 11.08 -18.83 25.86
N LYS A 703 10.31 -18.22 24.96
CA LYS A 703 8.86 -18.05 25.05
C LYS A 703 8.21 -18.19 23.67
N SER A 704 7.14 -18.96 23.56
CA SER A 704 6.34 -19.04 22.34
C SER A 704 4.85 -19.06 22.60
N ASP A 705 4.05 -18.59 21.65
CA ASP A 705 2.60 -18.84 21.65
C ASP A 705 2.29 -20.27 21.16
N ASN A 706 1.00 -20.62 21.09
CA ASN A 706 0.53 -21.93 20.66
C ASN A 706 0.57 -22.15 19.13
N LEU A 707 0.90 -21.14 18.35
CA LEU A 707 0.98 -21.20 16.89
C LEU A 707 2.43 -21.24 16.40
N SER A 708 3.40 -21.01 17.29
CA SER A 708 4.80 -20.78 16.96
C SER A 708 5.72 -21.83 17.60
N GLU A 709 6.87 -22.07 16.98
CA GLU A 709 7.79 -23.14 17.38
C GLU A 709 9.21 -22.60 17.61
N ILE A 710 9.86 -23.04 18.70
CA ILE A 710 11.28 -22.79 18.98
C ILE A 710 11.99 -24.13 19.21
N SER A 711 12.91 -24.46 18.32
CA SER A 711 13.70 -25.69 18.33
C SER A 711 15.19 -25.40 18.48
N ILE A 712 15.81 -25.96 19.53
CA ILE A 712 17.25 -25.86 19.82
C ILE A 712 17.83 -27.27 19.70
N LEU A 713 18.86 -27.46 18.87
CA LEU A 713 19.46 -28.78 18.64
C LEU A 713 20.59 -29.10 19.63
N THR A 714 21.50 -28.15 19.84
CA THR A 714 22.66 -28.33 20.73
C THR A 714 22.87 -27.08 21.57
N GLU A 715 23.06 -27.29 22.87
CA GLU A 715 23.52 -26.27 23.80
C GLU A 715 25.00 -26.50 24.09
N TYR A 716 25.79 -25.43 24.16
CA TYR A 716 27.24 -25.52 24.29
C TYR A 716 27.81 -24.41 25.15
#